data_AF-A0AB35UAZ0-F1
#
_entry.id   AF-A0AB35UAZ0-F1
#
_cell.length_a   1.000
_cell.length_b   1.000
_cell.length_c   1.000
_cell.angle_alpha   90.00
_cell.angle_beta   90.00
_cell.angle_gamma   90.00
#
_symmetry.space_group_name_H-M   'P 1'
#
loop_
_entity.id
_entity.type
_entity.pdbx_description
1 polymer ?
#
loop_
_entity_poly.entity_id
_entity_poly.type
_entity_poly.pdbx_seq_one_letter_code
_entity_poly.pdbx_strand_id
1 'polypeptide(L)'
;MTLRRVLFQMHWFLGITAGFVLALMGVTGAAMAFEDEIMAALSPGVVTLAPLPNGAGDAARLSPDALVRAASAQRDGKRVQDLTIARDPELAAQVRFAAKKGQRGGERSYIDPRTGRLLGTATGAGVFRTIENLHRWLALPGGRNGIGSQLTGLSALALVFFAVSGLYLRWPRHPLDWRAWFVLDLRKTGRNLYRALHAVIGGWVLVFYLLSAATGLWWSYDWYQRGARYMLTGTTERPERGGHEGRAPGGRRGDRGEVAEASRPIAPAWAGFLRSEGAGFDRVTITVPQGAAPVTMRMVPFGAPSDRMTDELRFDARSGALTKAERYAERGVGETIATSIYPLHTGAFFGLPGRIALFLTSLTMPLFTVTGLLLYLGRRRTKRALAAVVVTASADGGGADPAGVLVVHASQTGTAERLARLSAAAFPGAAIRPLATVSPADLRDAGTVLFVVATYGEGDAPDTARVFERRVMAAPADLDGVRYAVLALGDREYPDYCAFGQRVDAWLHASGAQRLFDRIELDAADADGERQWQQQLHAIGADPAQPDWQPADYAAWPLVARTWLNPDSPGAPMYRVELGIPAGTRWAPGAIAEIEPRHDPARVVRFLANCGIVDDGRVAVALARATLPDPATFDAGGRDPLALPPLAHREYSVASLPESGRVELLVRQCPAADGGLGIGSGWLTEVASIGDSIAIRLRANPGFATPMDPATPLVLIGNGTGLAGLMAHLRERARTGGAPAWLLYGERSSTSDRPLAAELDALHAAGTLERIDRAFSRDAGCGRYVQALVAEQAARMLDWANRGAAIYVCGSLVGMAGAVDAELRIILGDDRVEAMSEAGLYRRDIY
;
A
#
# COMPACT_ATOMS: atom_id res chain seq x y z
N MET A 1 7.28 -22.77 -15.46
CA MET A 1 6.77 -21.51 -14.87
C MET A 1 5.41 -21.19 -15.47
N THR A 2 4.46 -20.65 -14.72
CA THR A 2 3.13 -20.29 -15.27
C THR A 2 3.21 -19.01 -16.12
N LEU A 3 2.40 -18.91 -17.18
CA LEU A 3 2.32 -17.72 -18.05
C LEU A 3 2.11 -16.42 -17.25
N ARG A 4 1.22 -16.48 -16.25
CA ARG A 4 0.96 -15.37 -15.32
C ARG A 4 2.22 -14.86 -14.62
N ARG A 5 3.14 -15.76 -14.23
CA ARG A 5 4.42 -15.38 -13.58
C ARG A 5 5.33 -14.63 -14.54
N VAL A 6 5.43 -15.08 -15.78
CA VAL A 6 6.27 -14.46 -16.81
C VAL A 6 5.74 -13.07 -17.17
N LEU A 7 4.43 -12.94 -17.43
CA LEU A 7 3.80 -11.65 -17.70
C LEU A 7 3.96 -10.68 -16.53
N PHE A 8 3.76 -11.17 -15.31
CA PHE A 8 3.97 -10.39 -14.11
C PHE A 8 5.43 -9.89 -14.01
N GLN A 9 6.40 -10.75 -14.30
CA GLN A 9 7.83 -10.39 -14.30
C GLN A 9 8.17 -9.32 -15.33
N MET A 10 7.70 -9.48 -16.56
CA MET A 10 7.90 -8.50 -17.62
C MET A 10 7.21 -7.17 -17.29
N HIS A 11 6.01 -7.19 -16.72
CA HIS A 11 5.25 -5.99 -16.34
C HIS A 11 6.00 -5.14 -15.31
N TRP A 12 6.49 -5.71 -14.21
CA TRP A 12 7.23 -4.89 -13.24
C TRP A 12 8.61 -4.47 -13.77
N PHE A 13 9.29 -5.33 -14.54
CA PHE A 13 10.61 -5.00 -15.11
C PHE A 13 10.52 -3.82 -16.08
N LEU A 14 9.62 -3.90 -17.06
CA LEU A 14 9.36 -2.79 -17.97
C LEU A 14 8.80 -1.58 -17.23
N GLY A 15 7.98 -1.77 -16.19
CA GLY A 15 7.39 -0.67 -15.42
C GLY A 15 8.46 0.20 -14.74
N ILE A 16 9.55 -0.40 -14.25
CA ILE A 16 10.64 0.34 -13.61
C ILE A 16 11.56 1.01 -14.64
N THR A 17 11.74 0.41 -15.83
CA THR A 17 12.64 0.94 -16.86
C THR A 17 11.95 1.97 -17.76
N ALA A 18 10.80 1.64 -18.34
CA ALA A 18 10.04 2.50 -19.25
C ALA A 18 9.07 3.46 -18.53
N GLY A 19 8.72 3.20 -17.26
CA GLY A 19 7.76 4.01 -16.50
C GLY A 19 8.15 5.48 -16.39
N PHE A 20 9.42 5.79 -16.13
CA PHE A 20 9.88 7.18 -16.05
C PHE A 20 9.73 7.95 -17.37
N VAL A 21 10.00 7.29 -18.49
CA VAL A 21 9.79 7.88 -19.81
C VAL A 21 8.30 8.13 -20.03
N LEU A 22 7.44 7.16 -19.72
CA LEU A 22 5.99 7.30 -19.82
C LEU A 22 5.42 8.38 -18.89
N ALA A 23 5.95 8.53 -17.68
CA ALA A 23 5.59 9.62 -16.77
C ALA A 23 5.91 10.99 -17.38
N LEU A 24 7.10 11.14 -17.95
CA LEU A 24 7.48 12.35 -18.68
C LEU A 24 6.56 12.58 -19.89
N MET A 25 6.23 11.54 -20.66
CA MET A 25 5.31 11.64 -21.80
C MET A 25 3.91 12.08 -21.35
N GLY A 26 3.42 11.53 -20.23
CA GLY A 26 2.13 11.91 -19.65
C GLY A 26 2.08 13.37 -19.19
N VAL A 27 3.10 13.84 -18.46
CA VAL A 27 3.16 15.23 -17.99
C VAL A 27 3.29 16.22 -19.16
N THR A 28 4.15 15.92 -20.13
CA THR A 28 4.34 16.78 -21.31
C THR A 28 3.09 16.77 -22.21
N GLY A 29 2.43 15.62 -22.37
CA GLY A 29 1.17 15.51 -23.12
C GLY A 29 0.03 16.29 -22.45
N ALA A 30 -0.09 16.20 -21.12
CA ALA A 30 -1.06 16.97 -20.34
C ALA A 30 -0.80 18.48 -20.44
N ALA A 31 0.46 18.91 -20.36
CA ALA A 31 0.82 20.33 -20.48
C ALA A 31 0.43 20.91 -21.85
N MET A 32 0.64 20.15 -22.94
CA MET A 32 0.24 20.58 -24.30
C MET A 32 -1.25 20.46 -24.55
N ALA A 33 -2.00 19.77 -23.69
CA ALA A 33 -3.43 19.57 -23.91
C ALA A 33 -4.16 20.90 -24.05
N PHE A 34 -3.79 21.94 -23.29
CA PHE A 34 -4.41 23.29 -23.33
C PHE A 34 -3.42 24.39 -23.76
N GLU A 35 -2.49 24.07 -24.66
CA GLU A 35 -1.44 25.02 -25.11
C GLU A 35 -2.02 26.35 -25.58
N ASP A 36 -2.98 26.36 -26.49
CA ASP A 36 -3.52 27.60 -27.09
C ASP A 36 -4.20 28.49 -26.03
N GLU A 37 -4.97 27.90 -25.10
CA GLU A 37 -5.64 28.62 -24.02
C GLU A 37 -4.64 29.19 -22.99
N ILE A 38 -3.63 28.41 -22.63
CA ILE A 38 -2.56 28.85 -21.72
C ILE A 38 -1.77 29.99 -22.37
N MET A 39 -1.42 29.86 -23.65
CA MET A 39 -0.71 30.88 -24.41
C MET A 39 -1.50 32.19 -24.54
N ALA A 40 -2.82 32.09 -24.75
CA ALA A 40 -3.71 33.25 -24.78
C ALA A 40 -3.78 33.95 -23.41
N ALA A 41 -3.93 33.18 -22.33
CA ALA A 41 -3.99 33.71 -20.96
C ALA A 41 -2.67 34.40 -20.53
N LEU A 42 -1.52 33.88 -20.96
CA LEU A 42 -0.19 34.42 -20.64
C LEU A 42 0.21 35.63 -21.50
N SER A 43 -0.54 35.93 -22.56
CA SER A 43 -0.16 36.93 -23.58
C SER A 43 -1.24 37.99 -23.83
N PRO A 44 -1.77 38.68 -22.79
CA PRO A 44 -2.71 39.78 -23.00
C PRO A 44 -2.06 40.93 -23.77
N GLY A 45 -2.77 41.48 -24.74
CA GLY A 45 -2.27 42.51 -25.66
C GLY A 45 -1.42 41.99 -26.82
N VAL A 46 -1.14 40.68 -26.88
CA VAL A 46 -0.43 40.03 -28.00
C VAL A 46 -1.34 39.01 -28.69
N VAL A 47 -1.97 38.10 -27.92
CA VAL A 47 -2.90 37.09 -28.45
C VAL A 47 -4.34 37.57 -28.30
N THR A 48 -4.71 38.05 -27.12
CA THR A 48 -6.00 38.67 -26.82
C THR A 48 -5.87 40.19 -26.83
N LEU A 49 -6.81 40.87 -27.46
CA LEU A 49 -6.84 42.32 -27.65
C LEU A 49 -7.91 42.93 -26.75
N ALA A 50 -7.68 44.17 -26.33
CA ALA A 50 -8.69 44.90 -25.57
C ALA A 50 -10.00 45.05 -26.38
N PRO A 51 -11.18 44.98 -25.71
CA PRO A 51 -12.46 45.24 -26.37
C PRO A 51 -12.51 46.65 -26.98
N LEU A 52 -13.19 46.80 -28.13
CA LEU A 52 -13.40 48.11 -28.73
C LEU A 52 -14.48 48.91 -27.96
N PRO A 53 -14.33 50.24 -27.80
CA PRO A 53 -15.43 51.08 -27.37
C PRO A 53 -16.56 51.03 -28.41
N ASN A 54 -17.81 50.83 -27.97
CA ASN A 54 -19.04 50.95 -28.75
C ASN A 54 -19.21 50.01 -29.97
N GLY A 55 -19.00 48.70 -29.82
CA GLY A 55 -19.61 47.68 -30.70
C GLY A 55 -19.23 47.73 -32.20
N ALA A 56 -18.19 48.48 -32.60
CA ALA A 56 -17.75 48.65 -33.99
C ALA A 56 -16.94 47.44 -34.53
N GLY A 57 -17.42 46.21 -34.29
CA GLY A 57 -16.64 44.97 -34.36
C GLY A 57 -16.09 44.56 -35.75
N ASP A 58 -16.73 45.00 -36.84
CA ASP A 58 -16.36 44.58 -38.20
C ASP A 58 -15.91 45.72 -39.14
N ALA A 59 -16.40 46.95 -38.94
CA ALA A 59 -16.06 48.10 -39.80
C ALA A 59 -14.64 48.65 -39.60
N ALA A 60 -13.94 48.22 -38.54
CA ALA A 60 -12.61 48.72 -38.15
C ALA A 60 -11.44 47.76 -38.48
N ARG A 61 -11.67 46.62 -39.16
CA ARG A 61 -10.59 45.68 -39.50
C ARG A 61 -9.97 46.00 -40.85
N LEU A 62 -8.63 45.89 -40.92
CA LEU A 62 -7.89 46.03 -42.17
C LEU A 62 -8.13 44.83 -43.09
N SER A 63 -8.11 45.06 -44.41
CA SER A 63 -8.19 43.98 -45.39
C SER A 63 -6.98 43.03 -45.28
N PRO A 64 -7.09 41.75 -45.70
CA PRO A 64 -5.95 40.83 -45.73
C PRO A 64 -4.73 41.40 -46.45
N ASP A 65 -4.93 42.11 -47.56
CA ASP A 65 -3.85 42.81 -48.29
C ASP A 65 -3.20 43.93 -47.48
N ALA A 66 -3.98 44.69 -46.72
CA ALA A 66 -3.46 45.73 -45.85
C ALA A 66 -2.66 45.12 -44.69
N LEU A 67 -3.11 44.01 -44.11
CA LEU A 67 -2.38 43.29 -43.05
C LEU A 67 -1.07 42.67 -43.55
N VAL A 68 -1.09 42.03 -44.73
CA VAL A 68 0.13 41.48 -45.35
C VAL A 68 1.14 42.60 -45.64
N ARG A 69 0.69 43.73 -46.21
CA ARG A 69 1.56 44.88 -46.47
C ARG A 69 2.11 45.49 -45.19
N ALA A 70 1.28 45.70 -44.17
CA ALA A 70 1.70 46.26 -42.89
C ALA A 70 2.71 45.35 -42.18
N ALA A 71 2.48 44.03 -42.17
CA ALA A 71 3.40 43.05 -41.59
C ALA A 71 4.74 43.00 -42.32
N SER A 72 4.71 43.03 -43.67
CA SER A 72 5.92 43.02 -44.50
C SER A 72 6.74 44.31 -44.32
N ALA A 73 6.08 45.47 -44.24
CA ALA A 73 6.74 46.76 -44.05
C ALA A 73 7.46 46.87 -42.70
N GLN A 74 6.87 46.33 -41.63
CA GLN A 74 7.47 46.32 -40.28
C GLN A 74 8.58 45.27 -40.09
N ARG A 75 8.89 44.46 -41.11
CA ARG A 75 9.94 43.43 -41.10
C ARG A 75 10.83 43.53 -42.34
N ASP A 76 11.26 44.74 -42.69
CA ASP A 76 12.22 45.02 -43.78
C ASP A 76 11.85 44.40 -45.13
N GLY A 77 10.55 44.35 -45.45
CA GLY A 77 10.06 43.76 -46.70
C GLY A 77 10.05 42.22 -46.72
N LYS A 78 10.22 41.54 -45.57
CA LYS A 78 10.10 40.07 -45.49
C LYS A 78 8.72 39.61 -45.98
N ARG A 79 8.74 38.69 -46.93
CA ARG A 79 7.53 38.08 -47.50
C ARG A 79 6.70 37.34 -46.45
N VAL A 80 5.41 37.63 -46.38
CA VAL A 80 4.42 36.85 -45.63
C VAL A 80 4.01 35.62 -46.46
N GLN A 81 4.06 34.45 -45.83
CA GLN A 81 3.67 33.16 -46.42
C GLN A 81 2.21 32.83 -46.08
N ASP A 82 1.85 32.91 -44.80
CA ASP A 82 0.51 32.60 -44.31
C ASP A 82 -0.02 33.76 -43.46
N LEU A 83 -1.29 34.10 -43.62
CA LEU A 83 -2.04 35.02 -42.75
C LEU A 83 -3.23 34.27 -42.16
N THR A 84 -3.33 34.21 -40.83
CA THR A 84 -4.44 33.59 -40.12
C THR A 84 -5.30 34.66 -39.46
N ILE A 85 -6.59 34.65 -39.75
CA ILE A 85 -7.59 35.60 -39.24
C ILE A 85 -8.64 34.82 -38.45
N ALA A 86 -8.93 35.25 -37.23
CA ALA A 86 -10.01 34.72 -36.40
C ALA A 86 -11.29 35.54 -36.61
N ARG A 87 -12.44 34.88 -36.46
CA ARG A 87 -13.75 35.54 -36.45
C ARG A 87 -13.90 36.44 -35.24
N ASP A 88 -13.49 35.96 -34.07
CA ASP A 88 -13.52 36.72 -32.81
C ASP A 88 -12.75 38.06 -32.96
N PRO A 89 -13.41 39.21 -32.77
CA PRO A 89 -12.76 40.52 -32.85
C PRO A 89 -11.70 40.75 -31.78
N GLU A 90 -11.73 40.01 -30.68
CA GLU A 90 -10.79 40.13 -29.56
C GLU A 90 -9.50 39.33 -29.78
N LEU A 91 -9.41 38.53 -30.84
CA LEU A 91 -8.19 37.77 -31.15
C LEU A 91 -7.31 38.49 -32.19
N ALA A 92 -6.02 38.55 -31.92
CA ALA A 92 -5.04 39.04 -32.87
C ALA A 92 -4.88 38.09 -34.06
N ALA A 93 -4.64 38.64 -35.25
CA ALA A 93 -4.31 37.86 -36.43
C ALA A 93 -2.85 37.35 -36.33
N GLN A 94 -2.55 36.24 -37.01
CA GLN A 94 -1.19 35.68 -37.02
C GLN A 94 -0.60 35.75 -38.43
N VAL A 95 0.65 36.20 -38.52
CA VAL A 95 1.44 36.20 -39.76
C VAL A 95 2.61 35.25 -39.64
N ARG A 96 2.82 34.44 -40.68
CA ARG A 96 4.03 33.63 -40.84
C ARG A 96 4.86 34.19 -41.98
N PHE A 97 6.09 34.58 -41.70
CA PHE A 97 7.04 35.04 -42.70
C PHE A 97 7.75 33.88 -43.39
N ALA A 98 8.20 34.07 -44.63
CA ALA A 98 8.98 33.07 -45.35
C ALA A 98 10.30 32.76 -44.60
N ALA A 99 10.67 31.48 -44.53
CA ALA A 99 11.92 31.06 -43.89
C ALA A 99 13.16 31.56 -44.66
N LYS A 100 14.23 31.89 -43.93
CA LYS A 100 15.55 32.14 -44.55
C LYS A 100 16.10 30.85 -45.17
N LYS A 101 16.84 30.97 -46.28
CA LYS A 101 17.46 29.83 -46.99
C LYS A 101 18.29 28.99 -46.01
N GLY A 102 17.91 27.72 -45.80
CA GLY A 102 18.56 26.79 -44.87
C GLY A 102 17.89 26.61 -43.49
N GLN A 103 16.87 27.43 -43.12
CA GLN A 103 16.10 27.22 -41.90
C GLN A 103 14.77 26.50 -42.16
N ARG A 104 14.42 25.54 -41.30
CA ARG A 104 13.11 24.87 -41.31
C ARG A 104 12.10 25.70 -40.54
N GLY A 105 11.17 26.34 -41.27
CA GLY A 105 10.00 27.02 -40.70
C GLY A 105 10.17 28.55 -40.62
N GLY A 106 9.12 29.25 -41.03
CA GLY A 106 9.02 30.71 -41.02
C GLY A 106 8.79 31.29 -39.63
N GLU A 107 9.31 32.50 -39.38
CA GLU A 107 9.03 33.29 -38.16
C GLU A 107 7.53 33.57 -38.06
N ARG A 108 6.91 33.29 -36.90
CA ARG A 108 5.50 33.61 -36.63
C ARG A 108 5.42 34.83 -35.73
N SER A 109 4.53 35.76 -36.04
CA SER A 109 4.26 36.95 -35.23
C SER A 109 2.76 37.23 -35.20
N TYR A 110 2.27 37.79 -34.11
CA TYR A 110 0.92 38.32 -34.02
C TYR A 110 0.88 39.73 -34.60
N ILE A 111 -0.24 40.09 -35.22
CA ILE A 111 -0.54 41.41 -35.78
C ILE A 111 -1.93 41.83 -35.32
N ASP A 112 -2.07 43.07 -34.90
CA ASP A 112 -3.37 43.65 -34.59
C ASP A 112 -4.18 43.81 -35.90
N PRO A 113 -5.33 43.13 -36.07
CA PRO A 113 -6.12 43.18 -37.29
C PRO A 113 -6.78 44.55 -37.52
N ARG A 114 -6.81 45.43 -36.51
CA ARG A 114 -7.46 46.76 -36.54
C ARG A 114 -6.45 47.85 -36.93
N THR A 115 -5.23 47.76 -36.42
CA THR A 115 -4.19 48.79 -36.62
C THR A 115 -3.08 48.36 -37.57
N GLY A 116 -2.92 47.06 -37.81
CA GLY A 116 -1.82 46.50 -38.60
C GLY A 116 -0.47 46.49 -37.87
N ARG A 117 -0.41 46.82 -36.58
CA ARG A 117 0.82 46.82 -35.78
C ARG A 117 1.23 45.38 -35.42
N LEU A 118 2.51 45.04 -35.60
CA LEU A 118 3.06 43.77 -35.13
C LEU A 118 3.16 43.76 -33.60
N LEU A 119 2.62 42.73 -32.98
CA LEU A 119 2.58 42.53 -31.53
C LEU A 119 3.69 41.60 -31.02
N GLY A 120 4.40 40.93 -31.93
CA GLY A 120 5.50 40.02 -31.61
C GLY A 120 5.05 38.56 -31.40
N THR A 121 5.86 37.78 -30.70
CA THR A 121 5.58 36.37 -30.38
C THR A 121 4.87 36.25 -29.03
N ALA A 122 3.92 35.32 -28.92
CA ALA A 122 3.24 35.06 -27.67
C ALA A 122 4.19 34.55 -26.56
N THR A 123 3.95 34.97 -25.33
CA THR A 123 4.68 34.58 -24.12
C THR A 123 4.46 33.09 -23.84
N GLY A 124 5.53 32.31 -23.68
CA GLY A 124 5.47 30.87 -23.46
C GLY A 124 5.74 30.00 -24.70
N ALA A 125 5.80 30.58 -25.89
CA ALA A 125 5.99 29.82 -27.15
C ALA A 125 7.32 29.04 -27.19
N GLY A 126 8.36 29.53 -26.51
CA GLY A 126 9.63 28.80 -26.37
C GLY A 126 9.55 27.62 -25.39
N VAL A 127 8.74 27.75 -24.34
CA VAL A 127 8.50 26.70 -23.35
C VAL A 127 7.73 25.55 -23.99
N PHE A 128 6.61 25.83 -24.66
CA PHE A 128 5.82 24.79 -25.34
C PHE A 128 6.61 24.09 -26.45
N ARG A 129 7.48 24.79 -27.17
CA ARG A 129 8.41 24.16 -28.12
C ARG A 129 9.36 23.18 -27.44
N THR A 130 9.83 23.51 -26.24
CA THR A 130 10.66 22.62 -25.42
C THR A 130 9.87 21.41 -24.95
N ILE A 131 8.63 21.61 -24.50
CA ILE A 131 7.72 20.53 -24.09
C ILE A 131 7.40 19.61 -25.27
N GLU A 132 7.11 20.14 -26.46
CA GLU A 132 6.89 19.36 -27.68
C GLU A 132 8.14 18.54 -28.04
N ASN A 133 9.33 19.15 -27.95
CA ASN A 133 10.60 18.45 -28.19
C ASN A 133 10.82 17.32 -27.18
N LEU A 134 10.48 17.51 -25.90
CA LEU A 134 10.54 16.47 -24.88
C LEU A 134 9.55 15.35 -25.17
N HIS A 135 8.29 15.68 -25.47
CA HIS A 135 7.24 14.70 -25.73
C HIS A 135 7.53 13.85 -26.97
N ARG A 136 8.09 14.47 -28.02
CA ARG A 136 8.26 13.81 -29.32
C ARG A 136 9.61 13.13 -29.48
N TRP A 137 10.65 13.68 -28.85
CA TRP A 137 12.03 13.25 -29.05
C TRP A 137 12.87 13.22 -27.78
N LEU A 138 12.27 13.39 -26.60
CA LEU A 138 13.00 13.48 -25.31
C LEU A 138 14.07 14.59 -25.29
N ALA A 139 13.87 15.64 -26.09
CA ALA A 139 14.84 16.70 -26.35
C ALA A 139 16.21 16.20 -26.87
N LEU A 140 16.26 14.98 -27.42
CA LEU A 140 17.46 14.41 -28.03
C LEU A 140 17.62 14.85 -29.50
N PRO A 141 18.86 14.97 -30.00
CA PRO A 141 19.12 15.33 -31.39
C PRO A 141 18.70 14.22 -32.37
N GLY A 142 18.55 14.59 -33.65
CA GLY A 142 18.25 13.65 -34.75
C GLY A 142 16.79 13.63 -35.23
N GLY A 143 15.89 14.34 -34.55
CA GLY A 143 14.49 14.48 -34.97
C GLY A 143 13.80 13.13 -35.16
N ARG A 144 13.03 12.96 -36.25
CA ARG A 144 12.26 11.72 -36.55
C ARG A 144 13.14 10.46 -36.67
N ASN A 145 14.40 10.61 -37.07
CA ASN A 145 15.33 9.48 -37.23
C ASN A 145 16.31 9.35 -36.05
N GLY A 146 16.16 10.18 -35.02
CA GLY A 146 17.00 10.16 -33.83
C GLY A 146 16.59 9.09 -32.84
N ILE A 147 17.50 8.78 -31.91
CA ILE A 147 17.28 7.81 -30.82
C ILE A 147 16.07 8.20 -29.97
N GLY A 148 15.84 9.51 -29.75
CA GLY A 148 14.68 10.00 -29.02
C GLY A 148 13.34 9.56 -29.62
N SER A 149 13.20 9.58 -30.95
CA SER A 149 11.98 9.11 -31.62
C SER A 149 11.77 7.60 -31.44
N GLN A 150 12.84 6.82 -31.41
CA GLN A 150 12.78 5.37 -31.17
C GLN A 150 12.38 5.06 -29.72
N LEU A 151 12.91 5.80 -28.74
CA LEU A 151 12.57 5.66 -27.33
C LEU A 151 11.11 6.02 -27.06
N THR A 152 10.60 7.12 -27.65
CA THR A 152 9.18 7.47 -27.57
C THR A 152 8.31 6.40 -28.24
N GLY A 153 8.71 5.86 -29.40
CA GLY A 153 8.01 4.76 -30.06
C GLY A 153 7.99 3.46 -29.27
N LEU A 154 9.12 3.08 -28.64
CA LEU A 154 9.21 1.93 -27.74
C LEU A 154 8.34 2.12 -26.49
N SER A 155 8.25 3.35 -25.98
CA SER A 155 7.37 3.68 -24.85
C SER A 155 5.90 3.48 -25.21
N ALA A 156 5.48 3.84 -26.43
CA ALA A 156 4.13 3.56 -26.91
C ALA A 156 3.84 2.04 -26.99
N LEU A 157 4.80 1.22 -27.45
CA LEU A 157 4.67 -0.25 -27.42
C LEU A 157 4.61 -0.79 -25.98
N ALA A 158 5.45 -0.26 -25.09
CA ALA A 158 5.43 -0.62 -23.67
C ALA A 158 4.09 -0.27 -23.02
N LEU A 159 3.47 0.86 -23.39
CA LEU A 159 2.15 1.24 -22.91
C LEU A 159 1.05 0.26 -23.37
N VAL A 160 1.08 -0.19 -24.63
CA VAL A 160 0.18 -1.26 -25.10
C VAL A 160 0.39 -2.53 -24.27
N PHE A 161 1.65 -2.92 -24.04
CA PHE A 161 1.97 -4.08 -23.22
C PHE A 161 1.43 -3.93 -21.79
N PHE A 162 1.60 -2.78 -21.12
CA PHE A 162 1.08 -2.54 -19.77
C PHE A 162 -0.45 -2.59 -19.72
N ALA A 163 -1.14 -2.01 -20.70
CA ALA A 163 -2.58 -2.05 -20.81
C ALA A 163 -3.10 -3.51 -20.88
N VAL A 164 -2.53 -4.32 -21.78
CA VAL A 164 -2.96 -5.72 -21.98
C VAL A 164 -2.55 -6.62 -20.81
N SER A 165 -1.28 -6.54 -20.38
CA SER A 165 -0.78 -7.36 -19.28
C SER A 165 -1.42 -6.96 -17.94
N GLY A 166 -1.68 -5.68 -17.71
CA GLY A 166 -2.38 -5.18 -16.52
C GLY A 166 -3.81 -5.72 -16.44
N LEU A 167 -4.55 -5.68 -17.57
CA LEU A 167 -5.89 -6.27 -17.66
C LEU A 167 -5.87 -7.78 -17.35
N TYR A 168 -4.94 -8.53 -17.94
CA TYR A 168 -4.80 -9.96 -17.70
C TYR A 168 -4.44 -10.28 -16.23
N LEU A 169 -3.52 -9.52 -15.63
CA LEU A 169 -3.08 -9.74 -14.25
C LEU A 169 -4.15 -9.38 -13.22
N ARG A 170 -5.00 -8.40 -13.52
CA ARG A 170 -6.11 -7.92 -12.69
C ARG A 170 -7.38 -8.75 -12.83
N TRP A 171 -7.52 -9.57 -13.88
CA TRP A 171 -8.77 -10.27 -14.21
C TRP A 171 -9.46 -10.89 -12.97
N PRO A 172 -10.59 -10.31 -12.51
CA PRO A 172 -11.24 -10.72 -11.28
C PRO A 172 -11.95 -12.06 -11.47
N ARG A 173 -12.18 -12.76 -10.35
CA ARG A 173 -12.87 -14.06 -10.34
C ARG A 173 -14.36 -13.96 -10.67
N HIS A 174 -14.98 -12.90 -10.18
CA HIS A 174 -16.36 -12.54 -10.46
C HIS A 174 -16.35 -11.37 -11.45
N PRO A 175 -16.12 -11.61 -12.76
CA PRO A 175 -16.03 -10.53 -13.75
C PRO A 175 -17.31 -9.71 -13.86
N LEU A 176 -18.44 -10.25 -13.38
CA LEU A 176 -19.75 -9.59 -13.35
C LEU A 176 -19.93 -8.61 -12.18
N ASP A 177 -19.07 -8.64 -11.15
CA ASP A 177 -19.15 -7.65 -10.07
C ASP A 177 -18.48 -6.34 -10.48
N TRP A 178 -19.29 -5.36 -10.88
CA TRP A 178 -18.81 -4.04 -11.30
C TRP A 178 -18.02 -3.31 -10.20
N ARG A 179 -18.27 -3.59 -8.92
CA ARG A 179 -17.57 -2.94 -7.81
C ARG A 179 -16.10 -3.33 -7.77
N ALA A 180 -15.81 -4.62 -8.00
CA ALA A 180 -14.44 -5.13 -8.12
C ALA A 180 -13.63 -4.44 -9.24
N TRP A 181 -14.32 -3.98 -10.29
CA TRP A 181 -13.69 -3.28 -11.42
C TRP A 181 -13.49 -1.79 -11.18
N PHE A 182 -14.47 -1.10 -10.61
CA PHE A 182 -14.53 0.37 -10.67
C PHE A 182 -14.49 1.09 -9.31
N VAL A 183 -14.65 0.42 -8.18
CA VAL A 183 -14.66 1.09 -6.87
C VAL A 183 -13.22 1.25 -6.34
N LEU A 184 -12.84 2.50 -6.07
CA LEU A 184 -11.57 2.84 -5.42
C LEU A 184 -11.81 3.07 -3.92
N ASP A 185 -11.23 2.22 -3.07
CA ASP A 185 -11.28 2.40 -1.61
C ASP A 185 -10.02 3.11 -1.11
N LEU A 186 -10.18 4.39 -0.76
CA LEU A 186 -9.11 5.24 -0.24
C LEU A 186 -8.87 5.07 1.27
N ARG A 187 -9.70 4.29 1.97
CA ARG A 187 -9.47 3.96 3.38
C ARG A 187 -8.33 2.95 3.56
N LYS A 188 -7.97 2.26 2.48
CA LYS A 188 -6.84 1.34 2.44
C LYS A 188 -5.53 2.08 2.69
N THR A 189 -4.56 1.41 3.29
CA THR A 189 -3.25 2.01 3.60
C THR A 189 -2.09 1.22 2.99
N GLY A 190 -0.92 1.87 2.91
CA GLY A 190 0.33 1.26 2.46
C GLY A 190 0.24 0.50 1.13
N ARG A 191 0.67 -0.77 1.15
CA ARG A 191 0.79 -1.62 -0.06
C ARG A 191 -0.55 -1.84 -0.77
N ASN A 192 -1.64 -1.94 -0.04
CA ASN A 192 -2.96 -2.20 -0.62
C ASN A 192 -3.53 -0.98 -1.32
N LEU A 193 -3.35 0.21 -0.72
CA LEU A 193 -3.70 1.47 -1.38
C LEU A 193 -2.96 1.61 -2.72
N TYR A 194 -1.65 1.33 -2.75
CA TYR A 194 -0.87 1.42 -3.98
C TYR A 194 -1.36 0.43 -5.04
N ARG A 195 -1.72 -0.79 -4.62
CA ARG A 195 -2.31 -1.79 -5.52
C ARG A 195 -3.68 -1.35 -6.04
N ALA A 196 -4.53 -0.79 -5.19
CA ALA A 196 -5.86 -0.29 -5.56
C ALA A 196 -5.74 0.87 -6.55
N LEU A 197 -4.92 1.88 -6.25
CA LEU A 197 -4.63 3.00 -7.16
C LEU A 197 -4.10 2.50 -8.50
N HIS A 198 -3.10 1.61 -8.50
CA HIS A 198 -2.48 1.12 -9.73
C HIS A 198 -3.43 0.28 -10.59
N ALA A 199 -4.27 -0.55 -9.96
CA ALA A 199 -5.09 -1.51 -10.69
C ALA A 199 -6.46 -0.92 -11.06
N VAL A 200 -7.13 -0.17 -10.16
CA VAL A 200 -8.49 0.37 -10.39
C VAL A 200 -8.43 1.52 -11.38
N ILE A 201 -7.56 2.51 -11.13
CA ILE A 201 -7.39 3.65 -12.05
C ILE A 201 -6.86 3.15 -13.38
N GLY A 202 -5.99 2.12 -13.39
CA GLY A 202 -5.52 1.46 -14.60
C GLY A 202 -6.67 0.89 -15.44
N GLY A 203 -7.71 0.36 -14.79
CA GLY A 203 -8.95 -0.06 -15.45
C GLY A 203 -9.73 1.09 -16.06
N TRP A 204 -9.87 2.22 -15.34
CA TRP A 204 -10.59 3.41 -15.82
C TRP A 204 -9.96 4.01 -17.07
N VAL A 205 -8.63 4.07 -17.11
CA VAL A 205 -7.89 4.75 -18.20
C VAL A 205 -7.46 3.83 -19.33
N LEU A 206 -7.78 2.54 -19.25
CA LEU A 206 -7.30 1.50 -20.17
C LEU A 206 -7.54 1.85 -21.65
N VAL A 207 -8.79 2.21 -21.98
CA VAL A 207 -9.19 2.53 -23.36
C VAL A 207 -8.47 3.78 -23.88
N PHE A 208 -8.32 4.79 -23.02
CA PHE A 208 -7.63 6.03 -23.37
C PHE A 208 -6.13 5.79 -23.59
N TYR A 209 -5.48 4.94 -22.80
CA TYR A 209 -4.08 4.56 -23.04
C TYR A 209 -3.89 3.76 -24.32
N LEU A 210 -4.82 2.85 -24.66
CA LEU A 210 -4.77 2.15 -25.93
C LEU A 210 -4.93 3.13 -27.11
N LEU A 211 -5.83 4.10 -27.00
CA LEU A 211 -6.00 5.16 -27.99
C LEU A 211 -4.73 6.03 -28.13
N SER A 212 -4.17 6.52 -27.02
CA SER A 212 -2.94 7.34 -27.02
C SER A 212 -1.74 6.56 -27.55
N ALA A 213 -1.60 5.28 -27.20
CA ALA A 213 -0.53 4.43 -27.70
C ALA A 213 -0.67 4.15 -29.21
N ALA A 214 -1.87 3.79 -29.67
CA ALA A 214 -2.14 3.51 -31.08
C ALA A 214 -1.91 4.76 -31.96
N THR A 215 -2.30 5.93 -31.47
CA THR A 215 -2.03 7.21 -32.16
C THR A 215 -0.56 7.64 -32.04
N GLY A 216 0.13 7.35 -30.93
CA GLY A 216 1.57 7.58 -30.77
C GLY A 216 2.44 6.76 -31.74
N LEU A 217 2.07 5.50 -31.96
CA LEU A 217 2.75 4.60 -32.92
C LEU A 217 2.66 5.13 -34.36
N TRP A 218 1.56 5.81 -34.70
CA TRP A 218 1.37 6.44 -36.02
C TRP A 218 2.46 7.46 -36.38
N TRP A 219 3.01 8.18 -35.40
CA TRP A 219 4.09 9.12 -35.65
C TRP A 219 5.49 8.55 -35.46
N SER A 220 5.59 7.43 -34.75
CA SER A 220 6.86 6.80 -34.39
C SER A 220 7.37 5.85 -35.47
N TYR A 221 6.47 5.15 -36.17
CA TYR A 221 6.84 4.08 -37.10
C TYR A 221 6.12 4.17 -38.45
N ASP A 222 6.89 4.30 -39.52
CA ASP A 222 6.38 4.37 -40.90
C ASP A 222 5.63 3.10 -41.32
N TRP A 223 6.09 1.93 -40.85
CA TRP A 223 5.43 0.65 -41.14
C TRP A 223 4.03 0.60 -40.52
N TYR A 224 3.90 1.06 -39.28
CA TYR A 224 2.62 1.09 -38.57
C TYR A 224 1.68 2.10 -39.22
N GLN A 225 2.19 3.29 -39.54
CA GLN A 225 1.42 4.32 -40.24
C GLN A 225 0.86 3.82 -41.60
N ARG A 226 1.69 3.15 -42.41
CA ARG A 226 1.27 2.59 -43.71
C ARG A 226 0.22 1.49 -43.54
N GLY A 227 0.45 0.55 -42.61
CA GLY A 227 -0.48 -0.54 -42.34
C GLY A 227 -1.83 -0.05 -41.81
N ALA A 228 -1.81 0.85 -40.82
CA ALA A 228 -3.03 1.43 -40.25
C ALA A 228 -3.80 2.28 -41.28
N ARG A 229 -3.11 3.05 -42.13
CA ARG A 229 -3.76 3.79 -43.22
C ARG A 229 -4.42 2.84 -44.22
N TYR A 230 -3.72 1.80 -44.67
CA TYR A 230 -4.27 0.81 -45.59
C TYR A 230 -5.54 0.15 -45.01
N MET A 231 -5.52 -0.23 -43.74
CA MET A 231 -6.69 -0.81 -43.06
C MET A 231 -7.88 0.16 -42.99
N LEU A 232 -7.64 1.47 -42.93
CA LEU A 232 -8.69 2.49 -42.81
C LEU A 232 -9.20 2.99 -44.17
N THR A 233 -8.32 3.19 -45.16
CA THR A 233 -8.65 3.86 -46.43
C THR A 233 -8.49 2.98 -47.67
N GLY A 234 -7.97 1.75 -47.53
CA GLY A 234 -7.66 0.87 -48.65
C GLY A 234 -6.46 1.32 -49.50
N THR A 235 -5.78 2.40 -49.12
CA THR A 235 -4.66 3.00 -49.87
C THR A 235 -3.45 3.22 -48.97
N THR A 236 -2.24 2.99 -49.50
CA THR A 236 -0.98 3.28 -48.80
C THR A 236 -0.45 4.69 -49.11
N GLU A 237 -0.98 5.33 -50.15
CA GLU A 237 -0.55 6.65 -50.60
C GLU A 237 -1.07 7.75 -49.69
N ARG A 238 -0.23 8.76 -49.48
CA ARG A 238 -0.57 9.96 -48.72
C ARG A 238 -1.30 10.88 -49.70
N PRO A 239 -2.50 11.43 -49.38
CA PRO A 239 -3.18 12.32 -50.31
C PRO A 239 -2.23 13.46 -50.69
N GLU A 240 -1.96 13.60 -51.99
CA GLU A 240 -1.08 14.63 -52.51
C GLU A 240 -1.66 15.99 -52.11
N ARG A 241 -0.99 16.69 -51.21
CA ARG A 241 -1.20 18.13 -51.05
C ARG A 241 -0.67 18.77 -52.33
N GLY A 242 -1.58 19.09 -53.23
CA GLY A 242 -1.29 19.57 -54.58
C GLY A 242 -0.12 20.53 -54.63
N GLY A 243 0.94 20.11 -55.32
CA GLY A 243 2.14 20.88 -55.57
C GLY A 243 2.96 20.21 -56.67
N HIS A 244 2.85 20.79 -57.87
CA HIS A 244 3.59 20.56 -59.11
C HIS A 244 3.10 19.47 -60.07
N GLU A 245 2.33 19.90 -61.07
CA GLU A 245 2.43 19.36 -62.44
C GLU A 245 3.90 19.36 -62.90
N GLY A 246 4.25 18.31 -63.63
CA GLY A 246 5.60 17.86 -63.88
C GLY A 246 6.58 18.89 -64.43
N ARG A 247 7.82 18.82 -63.94
CA ARG A 247 8.98 19.41 -64.60
C ARG A 247 9.94 18.29 -64.97
N ALA A 248 10.10 18.07 -66.28
CA ALA A 248 11.09 17.19 -66.86
C ALA A 248 12.53 17.57 -66.41
N PRO A 249 13.46 16.61 -66.32
CA PRO A 249 14.81 16.86 -65.83
C PRO A 249 15.68 17.48 -66.93
N GLY A 250 16.32 18.61 -66.62
CA GLY A 250 17.40 19.16 -67.45
C GLY A 250 17.25 20.65 -67.73
N GLY A 251 17.90 21.48 -66.92
CA GLY A 251 18.03 22.91 -67.19
C GLY A 251 18.71 23.65 -66.06
N ARG A 252 20.04 23.80 -66.15
CA ARG A 252 20.84 24.71 -65.30
C ARG A 252 20.19 26.09 -65.31
N ARG A 253 19.78 26.62 -64.14
CA ARG A 253 19.39 28.03 -64.00
C ARG A 253 20.54 28.79 -63.36
N GLY A 254 21.15 29.63 -64.19
CA GLY A 254 22.12 30.63 -63.81
C GLY A 254 21.51 31.73 -62.96
N ASP A 255 22.44 32.39 -62.27
CA ASP A 255 22.30 33.58 -61.44
C ASP A 255 21.55 34.70 -62.17
N ARG A 256 20.36 35.05 -61.67
CA ARG A 256 19.67 36.31 -61.95
C ARG A 256 18.91 36.72 -60.68
N GLY A 257 19.21 37.92 -60.19
CA GLY A 257 18.54 38.52 -59.05
C GLY A 257 17.02 38.52 -59.20
N GLU A 258 16.33 37.94 -58.23
CA GLU A 258 14.87 37.94 -58.13
C GLU A 258 14.40 39.34 -57.73
N VAL A 259 13.97 40.13 -58.72
CA VAL A 259 13.02 41.22 -58.49
C VAL A 259 11.70 40.55 -58.11
N ALA A 260 11.16 40.88 -56.93
CA ALA A 260 9.90 40.35 -56.42
C ALA A 260 8.75 40.70 -57.39
N GLU A 261 8.23 39.70 -58.10
CA GLU A 261 6.99 39.83 -58.86
C GLU A 261 5.85 40.17 -57.87
N ALA A 262 5.17 41.30 -58.08
CA ALA A 262 4.17 41.82 -57.15
C ALA A 262 3.07 40.76 -56.90
N SER A 263 2.89 40.38 -55.64
CA SER A 263 1.84 39.44 -55.24
C SER A 263 0.47 39.97 -55.67
N ARG A 264 -0.33 39.12 -56.31
CA ARG A 264 -1.69 39.49 -56.72
C ARG A 264 -2.55 39.84 -55.50
N PRO A 265 -3.49 40.79 -55.63
CA PRO A 265 -4.35 41.20 -54.52
C PRO A 265 -5.21 40.02 -54.03
N ILE A 266 -5.26 39.84 -52.71
CA ILE A 266 -6.06 38.83 -52.01
C ILE A 266 -7.54 39.27 -51.91
N ALA A 267 -7.81 40.57 -52.00
CA ALA A 267 -9.13 41.18 -51.82
C ALA A 267 -10.26 40.54 -52.65
N PRO A 268 -10.09 40.21 -53.96
CA PRO A 268 -11.15 39.54 -54.72
C PRO A 268 -11.49 38.15 -54.17
N ALA A 269 -10.46 37.37 -53.83
CA ALA A 269 -10.61 36.04 -53.22
C ALA A 269 -11.22 36.11 -51.82
N TRP A 270 -10.85 37.12 -51.02
CA TRP A 270 -11.43 37.37 -49.70
C TRP A 270 -12.92 37.73 -49.77
N ALA A 271 -13.29 38.59 -50.72
CA ALA A 271 -14.70 38.90 -50.97
C ALA A 271 -15.47 37.67 -51.47
N GLY A 272 -14.84 36.81 -52.28
CA GLY A 272 -15.38 35.52 -52.70
C GLY A 272 -15.66 34.58 -51.52
N PHE A 273 -14.69 34.45 -50.62
CA PHE A 273 -14.80 33.65 -49.40
C PHE A 273 -15.92 34.15 -48.47
N LEU A 274 -16.00 35.46 -48.22
CA LEU A 274 -17.07 36.03 -47.40
C LEU A 274 -18.46 35.85 -48.04
N ARG A 275 -18.56 35.84 -49.38
CA ARG A 275 -19.82 35.53 -50.07
C ARG A 275 -20.21 34.06 -49.99
N SER A 276 -19.24 33.14 -50.06
CA SER A 276 -19.54 31.70 -50.08
C SER A 276 -19.77 31.13 -48.68
N GLU A 277 -18.98 31.53 -47.68
CA GLU A 277 -19.02 30.95 -46.33
C GLU A 277 -19.64 31.89 -45.28
N GLY A 278 -19.80 33.19 -45.58
CA GLY A 278 -20.37 34.17 -44.66
C GLY A 278 -19.61 34.26 -43.34
N ALA A 279 -20.33 34.15 -42.22
CA ALA A 279 -19.77 34.10 -40.86
C ALA A 279 -19.56 32.65 -40.36
N GLY A 280 -19.64 31.64 -41.23
CA GLY A 280 -19.63 30.21 -40.87
C GLY A 280 -18.26 29.62 -40.49
N PHE A 281 -17.27 30.46 -40.17
CA PHE A 281 -15.93 30.02 -39.79
C PHE A 281 -15.55 30.54 -38.40
N ASP A 282 -14.68 29.80 -37.71
CA ASP A 282 -14.04 30.27 -36.47
C ASP A 282 -12.69 30.94 -36.78
N ARG A 283 -11.89 30.31 -37.63
CA ARG A 283 -10.59 30.82 -38.07
C ARG A 283 -10.29 30.44 -39.51
N VAL A 284 -9.66 31.33 -40.27
CA VAL A 284 -9.22 31.09 -41.66
C VAL A 284 -7.74 31.38 -41.82
N THR A 285 -7.01 30.47 -42.45
CA THR A 285 -5.61 30.64 -42.83
C THR A 285 -5.51 30.82 -44.33
N ILE A 286 -5.05 31.99 -44.76
CA ILE A 286 -4.86 32.39 -46.14
C ILE A 286 -3.39 32.16 -46.49
N THR A 287 -3.13 31.29 -47.48
CA THR A 287 -1.80 31.15 -48.07
C THR A 287 -1.63 32.24 -49.11
N VAL A 288 -0.64 33.13 -48.94
CA VAL A 288 -0.41 34.25 -49.85
C VAL A 288 0.07 33.72 -51.20
N PRO A 289 -0.62 34.02 -52.32
CA PRO A 289 -0.31 33.44 -53.63
C PRO A 289 1.03 33.95 -54.17
N GLN A 290 1.74 33.09 -54.92
CA GLN A 290 2.91 33.47 -55.69
C GLN A 290 2.56 33.46 -57.19
N GLY A 291 2.86 34.56 -57.89
CA GLY A 291 2.58 34.68 -59.32
C GLY A 291 1.09 34.48 -59.65
N ALA A 292 0.80 33.54 -60.56
CA ALA A 292 -0.55 33.29 -61.06
C ALA A 292 -1.36 32.24 -60.26
N ALA A 293 -0.83 31.73 -59.14
CA ALA A 293 -1.47 30.67 -58.37
C ALA A 293 -2.81 31.11 -57.72
N PRO A 294 -3.78 30.19 -57.55
CA PRO A 294 -5.01 30.47 -56.82
C PRO A 294 -4.73 30.73 -55.33
N VAL A 295 -5.59 31.55 -54.71
CA VAL A 295 -5.54 31.81 -53.27
C VAL A 295 -6.13 30.61 -52.54
N THR A 296 -5.33 29.94 -51.72
CA THR A 296 -5.79 28.82 -50.90
C THR A 296 -6.15 29.33 -49.51
N MET A 297 -7.40 29.10 -49.11
CA MET A 297 -7.94 29.44 -47.81
C MET A 297 -8.34 28.16 -47.09
N ARG A 298 -7.69 27.91 -45.95
CA ARG A 298 -8.03 26.78 -45.08
C ARG A 298 -8.81 27.29 -43.87
N MET A 299 -10.07 26.94 -43.77
CA MET A 299 -10.94 27.42 -42.68
C MET A 299 -11.27 26.31 -41.68
N VAL A 300 -11.40 26.68 -40.41
CA VAL A 300 -12.04 25.87 -39.37
C VAL A 300 -13.51 26.26 -39.36
N PRO A 301 -14.44 25.35 -39.67
CA PRO A 301 -15.87 25.63 -39.59
C PRO A 301 -16.29 26.05 -38.17
N PHE A 302 -17.29 26.93 -38.07
CA PHE A 302 -17.82 27.34 -36.77
C PHE A 302 -18.38 26.13 -36.01
N GLY A 303 -17.94 25.95 -34.75
CA GLY A 303 -18.33 24.80 -33.92
C GLY A 303 -17.60 23.48 -34.22
N ALA A 304 -16.53 23.50 -35.03
CA ALA A 304 -15.71 22.32 -35.25
C ALA A 304 -15.10 21.82 -33.92
N PRO A 305 -15.15 20.50 -33.60
CA PRO A 305 -14.59 19.94 -32.37
C PRO A 305 -13.09 20.19 -32.17
N SER A 306 -12.34 20.47 -33.25
CA SER A 306 -10.91 20.73 -33.21
C SER A 306 -10.45 21.66 -34.33
N ASP A 307 -9.49 22.53 -34.03
CA ASP A 307 -8.75 23.42 -34.94
C ASP A 307 -8.09 22.74 -36.15
N ARG A 308 -8.01 21.41 -36.18
CA ARG A 308 -7.46 20.63 -37.30
C ARG A 308 -8.52 19.98 -38.19
N MET A 309 -9.80 20.12 -37.86
CA MET A 309 -10.92 19.77 -38.72
C MET A 309 -11.20 20.96 -39.64
N THR A 310 -10.48 21.02 -40.76
CA THR A 310 -10.51 22.18 -41.66
C THR A 310 -11.03 21.84 -43.05
N ASP A 311 -11.75 22.78 -43.63
CA ASP A 311 -12.10 22.81 -45.05
C ASP A 311 -10.99 23.52 -45.85
N GLU A 312 -10.66 23.01 -47.03
CA GLU A 312 -9.73 23.65 -47.97
C GLU A 312 -10.49 24.22 -49.17
N LEU A 313 -10.47 25.55 -49.30
CA LEU A 313 -11.14 26.29 -50.37
C LEU A 313 -10.10 26.99 -51.23
N ARG A 314 -10.24 26.93 -52.55
CA ARG A 314 -9.33 27.60 -53.50
C ARG A 314 -10.10 28.62 -54.32
N PHE A 315 -9.63 29.85 -54.34
CA PHE A 315 -10.25 30.96 -55.06
C PHE A 315 -9.33 31.48 -56.16
N ASP A 316 -9.90 31.83 -57.31
CA ASP A 316 -9.16 32.52 -58.35
C ASP A 316 -8.76 33.93 -57.88
N ALA A 317 -7.48 34.28 -58.04
CA ALA A 317 -6.91 35.52 -57.53
C ALA A 317 -7.41 36.78 -58.27
N ARG A 318 -8.03 36.65 -59.46
CA ARG A 318 -8.56 37.79 -60.23
C ARG A 318 -10.07 37.94 -60.10
N SER A 319 -10.83 36.87 -60.28
CA SER A 319 -12.29 36.90 -60.27
C SER A 319 -12.88 36.74 -58.86
N GLY A 320 -12.12 36.16 -57.93
CA GLY A 320 -12.64 35.78 -56.61
C GLY A 320 -13.64 34.62 -56.67
N ALA A 321 -13.74 33.89 -57.78
CA ALA A 321 -14.59 32.72 -57.92
C ALA A 321 -13.99 31.51 -57.18
N LEU A 322 -14.85 30.72 -56.54
CA LEU A 322 -14.47 29.45 -55.91
C LEU A 322 -14.16 28.41 -57.00
N THR A 323 -12.93 27.90 -57.01
CA THR A 323 -12.42 26.94 -58.00
C THR A 323 -12.42 25.50 -57.49
N LYS A 324 -12.22 25.31 -56.18
CA LYS A 324 -12.24 24.00 -55.52
C LYS A 324 -12.67 24.15 -54.08
N ALA A 325 -13.55 23.26 -53.61
CA ALA A 325 -13.91 23.15 -52.21
C ALA A 325 -13.75 21.69 -51.77
N GLU A 326 -12.89 21.45 -50.78
CA GLU A 326 -12.76 20.17 -50.10
C GLU A 326 -13.27 20.34 -48.68
N ARG A 327 -14.48 19.84 -48.40
CA ARG A 327 -15.11 19.97 -47.09
C ARG A 327 -14.81 18.75 -46.23
N TYR A 328 -14.54 18.98 -44.95
CA TYR A 328 -14.26 17.92 -43.98
C TYR A 328 -15.47 16.99 -43.82
N ALA A 329 -16.69 17.52 -43.87
CA ALA A 329 -17.94 16.76 -43.73
C ALA A 329 -18.19 15.74 -44.86
N GLU A 330 -17.52 15.90 -46.02
CA GLU A 330 -17.69 15.03 -47.19
C GLU A 330 -16.75 13.82 -47.17
N ARG A 331 -15.85 13.72 -46.18
CA ARG A 331 -14.86 12.63 -46.09
C ARG A 331 -15.47 11.34 -45.55
N GLY A 332 -15.03 10.21 -46.11
CA GLY A 332 -15.38 8.88 -45.58
C GLY A 332 -14.81 8.64 -44.18
N VAL A 333 -15.44 7.75 -43.40
CA VAL A 333 -15.07 7.48 -41.99
C VAL A 333 -13.59 7.13 -41.82
N GLY A 334 -13.04 6.27 -42.69
CA GLY A 334 -11.63 5.88 -42.65
C GLY A 334 -10.66 7.04 -42.92
N GLU A 335 -11.00 7.91 -43.87
CA GLU A 335 -10.21 9.10 -44.19
C GLU A 335 -10.30 10.16 -43.08
N THR A 336 -11.47 10.31 -42.48
CA THR A 336 -11.71 11.15 -41.31
C THR A 336 -10.83 10.73 -40.13
N ILE A 337 -10.76 9.43 -39.81
CA ILE A 337 -9.88 8.91 -38.75
C ILE A 337 -8.40 9.12 -39.13
N ALA A 338 -8.01 8.76 -40.35
CA ALA A 338 -6.61 8.86 -40.80
C ALA A 338 -6.09 10.31 -40.86
N THR A 339 -6.97 11.29 -41.04
CA THR A 339 -6.64 12.72 -41.00
C THR A 339 -6.79 13.34 -39.61
N SER A 340 -7.49 12.67 -38.69
CA SER A 340 -7.77 13.12 -37.32
C SER A 340 -6.91 12.46 -36.23
N ILE A 341 -5.77 11.87 -36.57
CA ILE A 341 -4.90 11.21 -35.58
C ILE A 341 -4.41 12.17 -34.48
N TYR A 342 -4.14 13.44 -34.81
CA TYR A 342 -3.78 14.45 -33.80
C TYR A 342 -4.95 14.78 -32.86
N PRO A 343 -6.14 15.17 -33.35
CA PRO A 343 -7.32 15.33 -32.50
C PRO A 343 -7.69 14.10 -31.66
N LEU A 344 -7.48 12.88 -32.19
CA LEU A 344 -7.71 11.63 -31.45
C LEU A 344 -6.71 11.45 -30.30
N HIS A 345 -5.44 11.78 -30.53
CA HIS A 345 -4.39 11.68 -29.50
C HIS A 345 -4.58 12.67 -28.36
N THR A 346 -5.01 13.91 -28.67
CA THR A 346 -5.26 14.96 -27.66
C THR A 346 -6.66 14.88 -27.04
N GLY A 347 -7.54 14.02 -27.57
CA GLY A 347 -8.94 13.93 -27.15
C GLY A 347 -9.86 15.01 -27.75
N ALA A 348 -9.32 16.00 -28.46
CA ALA A 348 -10.08 17.07 -29.10
C ALA A 348 -11.07 16.57 -30.17
N PHE A 349 -10.88 15.35 -30.70
CA PHE A 349 -11.84 14.72 -31.60
C PHE A 349 -13.24 14.60 -30.98
N PHE A 350 -13.34 14.40 -29.66
CA PHE A 350 -14.60 14.29 -28.92
C PHE A 350 -14.98 15.62 -28.21
N GLY A 351 -14.41 16.74 -28.67
CA GLY A 351 -14.59 18.06 -28.06
C GLY A 351 -13.95 18.19 -26.67
N LEU A 352 -14.43 19.17 -25.91
CA LEU A 352 -13.88 19.50 -24.59
C LEU A 352 -13.92 18.33 -23.59
N PRO A 353 -15.01 17.53 -23.47
CA PRO A 353 -15.03 16.38 -22.55
C PRO A 353 -13.94 15.35 -22.86
N GLY A 354 -13.73 15.03 -24.15
CA GLY A 354 -12.67 14.11 -24.56
C GLY A 354 -11.27 14.64 -24.26
N ARG A 355 -11.04 15.93 -24.51
CA ARG A 355 -9.78 16.62 -24.21
C ARG A 355 -9.46 16.58 -22.71
N ILE A 356 -10.45 16.86 -21.86
CA ILE A 356 -10.32 16.75 -20.40
C ILE A 356 -10.03 15.30 -19.98
N ALA A 357 -10.73 14.32 -20.56
CA ALA A 357 -10.51 12.90 -20.25
C ALA A 357 -9.07 12.44 -20.59
N LEU A 358 -8.55 12.83 -21.76
CA LEU A 358 -7.18 12.51 -22.18
C LEU A 358 -6.13 13.28 -21.37
N PHE A 359 -6.42 14.52 -20.97
CA PHE A 359 -5.59 15.30 -20.05
C PHE A 359 -5.46 14.61 -18.69
N LEU A 360 -6.57 14.23 -18.06
CA LEU A 360 -6.58 13.52 -16.77
C LEU A 360 -5.91 12.16 -16.88
N THR A 361 -6.16 11.43 -17.98
CA THR A 361 -5.49 10.15 -18.28
C THR A 361 -3.97 10.32 -18.39
N SER A 362 -3.50 11.41 -19.00
CA SER A 362 -2.07 11.66 -19.15
C SER A 362 -1.41 11.93 -17.79
N LEU A 363 -2.12 12.58 -16.86
CA LEU A 363 -1.65 12.85 -15.50
C LEU A 363 -1.61 11.61 -14.60
N THR A 364 -2.22 10.48 -14.97
CA THR A 364 -2.11 9.23 -14.19
C THR A 364 -0.83 8.44 -14.50
N MET A 365 -0.03 8.81 -15.51
CA MET A 365 1.25 8.14 -15.81
C MET A 365 2.29 8.24 -14.68
N PRO A 366 2.53 9.42 -14.06
CA PRO A 366 3.34 9.52 -12.85
C PRO A 366 2.82 8.64 -11.71
N LEU A 367 1.50 8.58 -11.52
CA LEU A 367 0.88 7.74 -10.48
C LEU A 367 1.24 6.27 -10.69
N PHE A 368 1.12 5.73 -11.91
CA PHE A 368 1.47 4.33 -12.19
C PHE A 368 2.96 4.04 -12.00
N THR A 369 3.81 5.00 -12.35
CA THR A 369 5.27 4.88 -12.16
C THR A 369 5.62 4.80 -10.68
N VAL A 370 5.07 5.70 -9.86
CA VAL A 370 5.31 5.74 -8.41
C VAL A 370 4.72 4.51 -7.73
N THR A 371 3.46 4.19 -7.97
CA THR A 371 2.79 3.03 -7.36
C THR A 371 3.46 1.70 -7.78
N GLY A 372 3.89 1.56 -9.04
CA GLY A 372 4.65 0.42 -9.52
C GLY A 372 6.00 0.25 -8.80
N LEU A 373 6.74 1.35 -8.61
CA LEU A 373 8.01 1.35 -7.88
C LEU A 373 7.83 0.99 -6.40
N LEU A 374 6.84 1.57 -5.72
CA LEU A 374 6.55 1.29 -4.31
C LEU A 374 6.17 -0.19 -4.10
N LEU A 375 5.36 -0.77 -4.99
CA LEU A 375 5.00 -2.19 -4.95
C LEU A 375 6.22 -3.12 -5.14
N TYR A 376 7.15 -2.73 -6.01
CA TYR A 376 8.42 -3.43 -6.21
C TYR A 376 9.33 -3.37 -4.97
N LEU A 377 9.53 -2.17 -4.41
CA LEU A 377 10.36 -1.96 -3.22
C LEU A 377 9.82 -2.75 -2.03
N GLY A 378 8.50 -2.74 -1.82
CA GLY A 378 7.84 -3.53 -0.78
C GLY A 378 8.15 -5.03 -0.91
N ARG A 379 8.08 -5.59 -2.14
CA ARG A 379 8.45 -7.01 -2.35
C ARG A 379 9.92 -7.28 -2.07
N ARG A 380 10.81 -6.37 -2.45
CA ARG A 380 12.26 -6.54 -2.24
C ARG A 380 12.62 -6.52 -0.75
N ARG A 381 11.93 -5.70 0.06
CA ARG A 381 12.05 -5.71 1.52
C ARG A 381 11.67 -7.06 2.11
N THR A 382 10.50 -7.61 1.77
CA THR A 382 10.07 -8.95 2.22
C THR A 382 11.06 -10.05 1.81
N LYS A 383 11.55 -10.03 0.55
CA LYS A 383 12.52 -11.01 0.07
C LYS A 383 13.87 -10.93 0.80
N ARG A 384 14.34 -9.71 1.12
CA ARG A 384 15.57 -9.50 1.89
C ARG A 384 15.41 -9.97 3.34
N ALA A 385 14.28 -9.67 3.98
CA ALA A 385 13.99 -10.13 5.33
C ALA A 385 13.96 -11.67 5.41
N LEU A 386 13.34 -12.34 4.43
CA LEU A 386 13.39 -13.81 4.33
C LEU A 386 14.83 -14.33 4.13
N ALA A 387 15.60 -13.70 3.24
CA ALA A 387 16.98 -14.12 2.99
C ALA A 387 17.87 -13.97 4.23
N ALA A 388 17.68 -12.92 5.03
CA ALA A 388 18.39 -12.74 6.29
C ALA A 388 18.14 -13.90 7.27
N VAL A 389 16.88 -14.31 7.45
CA VAL A 389 16.52 -15.43 8.33
C VAL A 389 17.09 -16.76 7.82
N VAL A 390 17.11 -16.98 6.50
CA VAL A 390 17.68 -18.21 5.90
C VAL A 390 19.18 -18.33 6.15
N VAL A 391 19.91 -17.21 6.09
CA VAL A 391 21.35 -17.19 6.35
C VAL A 391 21.64 -17.49 7.82
N THR A 392 20.93 -16.86 8.76
CA THR A 392 21.10 -17.08 10.21
C THR A 392 20.79 -18.53 10.59
N ALA A 393 19.66 -19.09 10.11
CA ALA A 393 19.27 -20.47 10.42
C ALA A 393 20.24 -21.54 9.87
N SER A 394 21.06 -21.19 8.86
CA SER A 394 22.07 -22.10 8.30
C SER A 394 23.40 -22.05 9.07
N ALA A 395 23.63 -21.02 9.89
CA ALA A 395 24.87 -20.83 10.64
C ALA A 395 24.86 -21.56 12.01
N ASP A 396 23.69 -21.74 12.62
CA ASP A 396 23.53 -22.38 13.93
C ASP A 396 23.34 -23.91 13.87
N GLY A 397 23.66 -24.53 12.74
CA GLY A 397 23.45 -25.96 12.49
C GLY A 397 24.50 -26.87 13.15
N GLY A 398 24.33 -27.19 14.43
CA GLY A 398 25.12 -28.20 15.13
C GLY A 398 24.36 -28.91 16.26
N GLY A 399 24.06 -30.20 16.07
CA GLY A 399 23.66 -31.13 17.13
C GLY A 399 22.20 -31.58 17.09
N ALA A 400 21.97 -32.84 16.72
CA ALA A 400 20.66 -33.47 16.58
C ALA A 400 20.19 -34.14 17.88
N ASP A 401 18.90 -33.98 18.18
CA ASP A 401 18.01 -35.07 18.62
C ASP A 401 16.57 -34.73 18.11
N PRO A 402 15.85 -35.64 17.43
CA PRO A 402 14.56 -35.33 16.80
C PRO A 402 13.43 -35.48 17.83
N ALA A 403 13.19 -34.43 18.62
CA ALA A 403 12.03 -34.36 19.49
C ALA A 403 11.07 -33.23 19.07
N GLY A 404 10.11 -33.59 18.20
CA GLY A 404 8.69 -33.32 18.48
C GLY A 404 8.01 -32.08 17.90
N VAL A 405 8.68 -31.18 17.15
CA VAL A 405 8.01 -29.98 16.57
C VAL A 405 8.21 -29.87 15.06
N LEU A 406 7.10 -29.86 14.31
CA LEU A 406 7.05 -29.60 12.87
C LEU A 406 6.42 -28.23 12.58
N VAL A 407 7.13 -27.35 11.88
CA VAL A 407 6.59 -26.08 11.41
C VAL A 407 6.18 -26.18 9.94
N VAL A 408 4.91 -25.95 9.67
CA VAL A 408 4.31 -26.04 8.34
C VAL A 408 3.97 -24.64 7.83
N HIS A 409 4.35 -24.32 6.59
CA HIS A 409 4.08 -22.99 6.04
C HIS A 409 3.35 -22.99 4.70
N ALA A 410 2.48 -22.00 4.50
CA ALA A 410 1.84 -21.70 3.22
C ALA A 410 2.01 -20.21 2.89
N SER A 411 2.82 -19.91 1.87
CA SER A 411 3.15 -18.53 1.49
C SER A 411 3.22 -18.32 -0.03
N GLN A 412 2.76 -17.16 -0.51
CA GLN A 412 2.98 -16.72 -1.90
C GLN A 412 4.11 -15.69 -2.03
N THR A 413 4.26 -14.78 -1.05
CA THR A 413 5.23 -13.67 -1.07
C THR A 413 6.42 -13.86 -0.13
N GLY A 414 6.41 -14.90 0.71
CA GLY A 414 7.49 -15.25 1.64
C GLY A 414 7.29 -14.74 3.08
N THR A 415 6.25 -13.97 3.39
CA THR A 415 6.01 -13.47 4.77
C THR A 415 5.74 -14.61 5.75
N ALA A 416 4.78 -15.49 5.44
CA ALA A 416 4.49 -16.68 6.25
C ALA A 416 5.69 -17.65 6.32
N GLU A 417 6.47 -17.78 5.24
CA GLU A 417 7.70 -18.59 5.26
C GLU A 417 8.75 -18.00 6.20
N ARG A 418 8.91 -16.67 6.22
CA ARG A 418 9.82 -15.98 7.16
C ARG A 418 9.45 -16.30 8.61
N LEU A 419 8.17 -16.15 8.96
CA LEU A 419 7.68 -16.40 10.32
C LEU A 419 7.75 -17.88 10.70
N ALA A 420 7.50 -18.78 9.75
CA ALA A 420 7.71 -20.22 9.96
C ALA A 420 9.18 -20.55 10.25
N ARG A 421 10.13 -19.92 9.55
CA ARG A 421 11.57 -20.12 9.81
C ARG A 421 11.99 -19.56 11.16
N LEU A 422 11.50 -18.38 11.54
CA LEU A 422 11.71 -17.82 12.88
C LEU A 422 11.13 -18.73 13.97
N SER A 423 9.91 -19.26 13.74
CA SER A 423 9.27 -20.21 14.66
C SER A 423 10.08 -21.50 14.79
N ALA A 424 10.58 -22.05 13.68
CA ALA A 424 11.40 -23.26 13.69
C ALA A 424 12.74 -23.02 14.40
N ALA A 425 13.37 -21.86 14.19
CA ALA A 425 14.60 -21.49 14.89
C ALA A 425 14.41 -21.33 16.41
N ALA A 426 13.17 -21.11 16.87
CA ALA A 426 12.84 -21.00 18.29
C ALA A 426 12.85 -22.34 19.04
N PHE A 427 12.83 -23.47 18.31
CA PHE A 427 12.87 -24.82 18.88
C PHE A 427 14.10 -25.57 18.35
N PRO A 428 15.05 -25.95 19.22
CA PRO A 428 16.16 -26.81 18.82
C PRO A 428 15.66 -28.10 18.15
N GLY A 429 16.14 -28.38 16.93
CA GLY A 429 15.79 -29.61 16.19
C GLY A 429 14.44 -29.58 15.44
N ALA A 430 13.69 -28.48 15.45
CA ALA A 430 12.42 -28.40 14.73
C ALA A 430 12.60 -28.49 13.20
N ALA A 431 11.71 -29.24 12.55
CA ALA A 431 11.68 -29.35 11.10
C ALA A 431 10.75 -28.29 10.48
N ILE A 432 11.10 -27.78 9.30
CA ILE A 432 10.22 -26.88 8.53
C ILE A 432 9.85 -27.48 7.17
N ARG A 433 8.56 -27.48 6.83
CA ARG A 433 8.07 -27.99 5.54
C ARG A 433 7.00 -27.07 4.91
N PRO A 434 6.97 -26.93 3.57
CA PRO A 434 5.86 -26.28 2.89
C PRO A 434 4.62 -27.17 2.98
N LEU A 435 3.44 -26.57 3.20
CA LEU A 435 2.17 -27.30 3.35
C LEU A 435 1.86 -28.24 2.17
N ALA A 436 2.33 -27.89 0.98
CA ALA A 436 2.17 -28.69 -0.24
C ALA A 436 2.79 -30.10 -0.19
N THR A 437 3.75 -30.31 0.71
CA THR A 437 4.52 -31.57 0.80
C THR A 437 4.21 -32.35 2.08
N VAL A 438 3.23 -31.91 2.87
CA VAL A 438 2.87 -32.53 4.15
C VAL A 438 1.69 -33.48 3.93
N SER A 439 1.73 -34.64 4.57
CA SER A 439 0.62 -35.60 4.65
C SER A 439 0.09 -35.72 6.09
N PRO A 440 -1.12 -36.24 6.32
CA PRO A 440 -1.61 -36.52 7.68
C PRO A 440 -0.71 -37.44 8.50
N ALA A 441 0.03 -38.37 7.84
CA ALA A 441 1.00 -39.22 8.53
C ALA A 441 2.16 -38.41 9.09
N ASP A 442 2.71 -37.47 8.31
CA ASP A 442 3.78 -36.58 8.79
C ASP A 442 3.35 -35.74 9.99
N LEU A 443 2.07 -35.34 10.05
CA LEU A 443 1.51 -34.57 11.16
C LEU A 443 1.45 -35.40 12.45
N ARG A 444 1.04 -36.68 12.33
CA ARG A 444 1.01 -37.62 13.47
C ARG A 444 2.40 -37.94 13.98
N ASP A 445 3.33 -38.24 13.08
CA ASP A 445 4.71 -38.60 13.45
C ASP A 445 5.43 -37.46 14.20
N ALA A 446 5.08 -36.21 13.91
CA ALA A 446 5.65 -35.05 14.58
C ALA A 446 5.13 -34.86 16.01
N GLY A 447 3.88 -35.24 16.31
CA GLY A 447 3.23 -35.03 17.61
C GLY A 447 2.86 -33.57 17.91
N THR A 448 3.76 -32.60 17.68
CA THR A 448 3.45 -31.16 17.80
C THR A 448 3.67 -30.43 16.48
N VAL A 449 2.66 -29.67 16.01
CA VAL A 449 2.69 -29.01 14.71
C VAL A 449 2.30 -27.53 14.78
N LEU A 450 3.12 -26.65 14.19
CA LEU A 450 2.87 -25.21 14.11
C LEU A 450 2.56 -24.82 12.66
N PHE A 451 1.34 -24.34 12.39
CA PHE A 451 0.92 -23.91 11.06
C PHE A 451 1.06 -22.40 10.90
N VAL A 452 1.86 -21.95 9.93
CA VAL A 452 2.01 -20.54 9.57
C VAL A 452 1.51 -20.33 8.14
N VAL A 453 0.25 -19.89 8.01
CA VAL A 453 -0.48 -19.92 6.74
C VAL A 453 -1.01 -18.55 6.35
N ALA A 454 -0.80 -18.14 5.10
CA ALA A 454 -1.31 -16.87 4.58
C ALA A 454 -2.57 -17.04 3.73
N THR A 455 -3.51 -16.12 3.83
CA THR A 455 -4.72 -16.06 3.00
C THR A 455 -4.47 -15.18 1.77
N TYR A 456 -4.99 -15.56 0.60
CA TYR A 456 -4.82 -14.84 -0.66
C TYR A 456 -6.13 -14.63 -1.43
N GLY A 457 -6.25 -13.48 -2.08
CA GLY A 457 -7.40 -13.17 -2.93
C GLY A 457 -8.65 -12.89 -2.10
N GLU A 458 -9.70 -13.68 -2.31
CA GLU A 458 -10.98 -13.59 -1.62
C GLU A 458 -11.10 -14.79 -0.67
N GLY A 459 -10.19 -14.86 0.31
CA GLY A 459 -10.19 -15.92 1.31
C GLY A 459 -9.54 -17.25 0.92
N ASP A 460 -8.85 -17.36 -0.21
CA ASP A 460 -8.25 -18.64 -0.65
C ASP A 460 -6.94 -19.00 0.04
N ALA A 461 -6.57 -20.28 -0.05
CA ALA A 461 -5.21 -20.74 0.13
C ALA A 461 -4.24 -20.13 -0.91
N PRO A 462 -2.94 -19.97 -0.57
CA PRO A 462 -1.88 -19.69 -1.53
C PRO A 462 -1.84 -20.76 -2.63
N ASP A 463 -1.35 -20.41 -3.82
CA ASP A 463 -1.36 -21.33 -4.98
C ASP A 463 -0.64 -22.65 -4.68
N THR A 464 0.40 -22.61 -3.83
CA THR A 464 1.15 -23.78 -3.39
C THR A 464 0.36 -24.70 -2.46
N ALA A 465 -0.61 -24.17 -1.71
CA ALA A 465 -1.42 -24.92 -0.75
C ALA A 465 -2.78 -25.39 -1.29
N ARG A 466 -3.24 -24.89 -2.45
CA ARG A 466 -4.54 -25.25 -3.04
C ARG A 466 -4.76 -26.74 -3.30
N VAL A 467 -3.68 -27.49 -3.53
CA VAL A 467 -3.78 -28.95 -3.73
C VAL A 467 -4.02 -29.64 -2.40
N PHE A 468 -3.32 -29.22 -1.35
CA PHE A 468 -3.51 -29.72 0.02
C PHE A 468 -4.94 -29.43 0.49
N GLU A 469 -5.40 -28.19 0.37
CA GLU A 469 -6.76 -27.79 0.75
C GLU A 469 -7.84 -28.65 0.07
N ARG A 470 -7.73 -28.86 -1.26
CA ARG A 470 -8.76 -29.61 -2.00
C ARG A 470 -8.71 -31.12 -1.80
N ARG A 471 -7.55 -31.70 -1.46
CA ARG A 471 -7.37 -33.16 -1.40
C ARG A 471 -7.30 -33.69 0.02
N VAL A 472 -6.56 -33.00 0.88
CA VAL A 472 -6.28 -33.44 2.26
C VAL A 472 -7.34 -32.91 3.22
N MET A 473 -7.73 -31.64 3.07
CA MET A 473 -8.75 -31.02 3.92
C MET A 473 -10.20 -31.28 3.46
N ALA A 474 -10.39 -32.16 2.47
CA ALA A 474 -11.72 -32.50 1.95
C ALA A 474 -12.58 -33.29 2.94
N ALA A 475 -11.94 -33.97 3.90
CA ALA A 475 -12.57 -34.67 5.01
C ALA A 475 -11.66 -34.57 6.25
N PRO A 476 -12.21 -34.77 7.47
CA PRO A 476 -11.40 -34.94 8.67
C PRO A 476 -10.39 -36.08 8.51
N ALA A 477 -9.18 -35.89 9.02
CA ALA A 477 -8.16 -36.91 9.13
C ALA A 477 -8.14 -37.51 10.54
N ASP A 478 -7.41 -38.60 10.74
CA ASP A 478 -7.07 -39.11 12.06
C ASP A 478 -5.79 -38.43 12.53
N LEU A 479 -5.91 -37.47 13.47
CA LEU A 479 -4.83 -36.71 14.09
C LEU A 479 -4.89 -36.79 15.62
N ASP A 480 -5.45 -37.88 16.16
CA ASP A 480 -5.51 -38.09 17.61
C ASP A 480 -4.10 -38.07 18.22
N GLY A 481 -3.95 -37.34 19.32
CA GLY A 481 -2.67 -37.15 20.00
C GLY A 481 -1.75 -36.08 19.38
N VAL A 482 -2.14 -35.45 18.26
CA VAL A 482 -1.42 -34.30 17.69
C VAL A 482 -1.81 -33.03 18.43
N ARG A 483 -0.81 -32.26 18.88
CA ARG A 483 -0.99 -30.91 19.44
C ARG A 483 -0.66 -29.88 18.37
N TYR A 484 -1.45 -28.82 18.24
CA TYR A 484 -1.23 -27.85 17.16
C TYR A 484 -1.46 -26.40 17.56
N ALA A 485 -0.83 -25.48 16.81
CA ALA A 485 -1.13 -24.05 16.86
C ALA A 485 -1.15 -23.45 15.44
N VAL A 486 -1.95 -22.40 15.23
CA VAL A 486 -2.13 -21.77 13.92
C VAL A 486 -1.86 -20.26 14.01
N LEU A 487 -0.88 -19.79 13.23
CA LEU A 487 -0.69 -18.39 12.87
C LEU A 487 -1.28 -18.15 11.48
N ALA A 488 -2.44 -17.50 11.45
CA ALA A 488 -3.14 -17.14 10.23
C ALA A 488 -2.78 -15.72 9.81
N LEU A 489 -2.13 -15.56 8.65
CA LEU A 489 -1.84 -14.25 8.08
C LEU A 489 -2.97 -13.83 7.16
N GLY A 490 -3.53 -12.66 7.42
CA GLY A 490 -4.60 -12.05 6.63
C GLY A 490 -4.42 -10.55 6.53
N ASP A 491 -5.50 -9.89 6.13
CA ASP A 491 -5.55 -8.45 5.95
C ASP A 491 -7.00 -7.98 6.14
N ARG A 492 -7.27 -7.18 7.16
CA ARG A 492 -8.64 -6.77 7.55
C ARG A 492 -9.32 -5.90 6.49
N GLU A 493 -8.58 -5.41 5.49
CA GLU A 493 -9.14 -4.70 4.35
C GLU A 493 -9.81 -5.64 3.31
N TYR A 494 -9.78 -6.95 3.55
CA TYR A 494 -10.48 -7.97 2.77
C TYR A 494 -11.64 -8.58 3.60
N PRO A 495 -12.80 -8.87 2.98
CA PRO A 495 -13.94 -9.44 3.70
C PRO A 495 -13.61 -10.76 4.40
N ASP A 496 -12.87 -11.63 3.72
CA ASP A 496 -12.51 -12.97 4.20
C ASP A 496 -11.17 -12.94 4.97
N TYR A 497 -11.13 -12.12 6.04
CA TYR A 497 -9.96 -11.98 6.90
C TYR A 497 -9.52 -13.33 7.46
N CYS A 498 -8.26 -13.70 7.25
CA CYS A 498 -7.66 -14.96 7.73
C CYS A 498 -8.39 -16.26 7.35
N ALA A 499 -9.32 -16.23 6.38
CA ALA A 499 -10.24 -17.32 6.12
C ALA A 499 -9.57 -18.68 5.83
N PHE A 500 -8.42 -18.70 5.15
CA PHE A 500 -7.70 -19.97 4.94
C PHE A 500 -7.14 -20.54 6.26
N GLY A 501 -6.60 -19.69 7.13
CA GLY A 501 -6.13 -20.12 8.45
C GLY A 501 -7.25 -20.58 9.37
N GLN A 502 -8.43 -19.94 9.29
CA GLN A 502 -9.64 -20.38 9.99
C GLN A 502 -10.07 -21.78 9.54
N ARG A 503 -10.08 -22.04 8.22
CA ARG A 503 -10.38 -23.38 7.69
C ARG A 503 -9.36 -24.44 8.09
N VAL A 504 -8.07 -24.08 8.14
CA VAL A 504 -7.00 -25.00 8.61
C VAL A 504 -7.21 -25.36 10.08
N ASP A 505 -7.48 -24.38 10.93
CA ASP A 505 -7.75 -24.61 12.36
C ASP A 505 -9.00 -25.46 12.59
N ALA A 506 -10.11 -25.15 11.90
CA ALA A 506 -11.34 -25.94 11.98
C ALA A 506 -11.14 -27.39 11.51
N TRP A 507 -10.36 -27.59 10.43
CA TRP A 507 -10.04 -28.94 9.94
C TRP A 507 -9.18 -29.73 10.92
N LEU A 508 -8.17 -29.11 11.54
CA LEU A 508 -7.32 -29.76 12.55
C LEU A 508 -8.14 -30.20 13.76
N HIS A 509 -9.01 -29.31 14.26
CA HIS A 509 -9.90 -29.61 15.37
C HIS A 509 -10.86 -30.76 15.06
N ALA A 510 -11.54 -30.70 13.90
CA ALA A 510 -12.44 -31.77 13.46
C ALA A 510 -11.73 -33.12 13.22
N SER A 511 -10.40 -33.10 13.08
CA SER A 511 -9.56 -34.29 12.87
C SER A 511 -9.02 -34.88 14.18
N GLY A 512 -9.47 -34.41 15.35
CA GLY A 512 -9.06 -34.95 16.67
C GLY A 512 -7.77 -34.32 17.24
N ALA A 513 -7.18 -33.35 16.56
CA ALA A 513 -5.99 -32.67 17.07
C ALA A 513 -6.34 -31.70 18.21
N GLN A 514 -5.46 -31.60 19.22
CA GLN A 514 -5.63 -30.72 20.37
C GLN A 514 -4.96 -29.36 20.14
N ARG A 515 -5.73 -28.28 20.27
CA ARG A 515 -5.21 -26.91 20.16
C ARG A 515 -4.33 -26.58 21.39
N LEU A 516 -3.11 -26.07 21.15
CA LEU A 516 -2.19 -25.62 22.21
C LEU A 516 -2.63 -24.28 22.82
N PHE A 517 -3.00 -23.34 21.97
CA PHE A 517 -3.54 -22.02 22.30
C PHE A 517 -4.36 -21.48 21.13
N ASP A 518 -5.19 -20.46 21.37
CA ASP A 518 -6.10 -19.92 20.36
C ASP A 518 -5.37 -19.45 19.09
N ARG A 519 -6.00 -19.70 17.94
CA ARG A 519 -5.47 -19.25 16.63
C ARG A 519 -5.18 -17.76 16.66
N ILE A 520 -3.96 -17.39 16.28
CA ILE A 520 -3.56 -15.99 16.17
C ILE A 520 -3.78 -15.52 14.73
N GLU A 521 -4.55 -14.45 14.57
CA GLU A 521 -4.86 -13.84 13.28
C GLU A 521 -4.08 -12.55 13.08
N LEU A 522 -3.08 -12.58 12.21
CA LEU A 522 -2.15 -11.48 11.94
C LEU A 522 -2.66 -10.57 10.82
N ASP A 523 -2.79 -9.26 11.12
CA ASP A 523 -3.22 -8.26 10.15
C ASP A 523 -2.02 -7.64 9.41
N ALA A 524 -1.81 -8.05 8.16
CA ALA A 524 -0.76 -7.56 7.28
C ALA A 524 0.67 -7.60 7.87
N ALA A 525 1.14 -6.47 8.42
CA ALA A 525 2.45 -6.32 9.05
C ALA A 525 2.29 -5.90 10.52
N ASP A 526 1.36 -6.57 11.20
CA ASP A 526 1.10 -6.38 12.63
C ASP A 526 2.27 -6.90 13.48
N ALA A 527 3.05 -5.96 14.01
CA ALA A 527 4.17 -6.25 14.89
C ALA A 527 3.70 -6.87 16.23
N ASP A 528 2.51 -6.50 16.71
CA ASP A 528 1.96 -7.00 17.98
C ASP A 528 1.55 -8.46 17.86
N GLY A 529 0.90 -8.85 16.76
CA GLY A 529 0.57 -10.26 16.51
C GLY A 529 1.80 -11.14 16.25
N GLU A 530 2.87 -10.63 15.61
CA GLU A 530 4.14 -11.38 15.49
C GLU A 530 4.78 -11.63 16.86
N ARG A 531 4.76 -10.62 17.76
CA ARG A 531 5.23 -10.76 19.16
C ARG A 531 4.35 -11.72 19.96
N GLN A 532 3.03 -11.59 19.85
CA GLN A 532 2.09 -12.49 20.53
C GLN A 532 2.34 -13.94 20.14
N TRP A 533 2.57 -14.20 18.84
CA TRP A 533 2.93 -15.53 18.38
C TRP A 533 4.24 -16.01 19.00
N GLN A 534 5.31 -15.20 18.95
CA GLN A 534 6.59 -15.54 19.56
C GLN A 534 6.45 -15.89 21.05
N GLN A 535 5.64 -15.14 21.80
CA GLN A 535 5.36 -15.40 23.22
C GLN A 535 4.65 -16.72 23.46
N GLN A 536 3.61 -17.02 22.68
CA GLN A 536 2.91 -18.30 22.80
C GLN A 536 3.82 -19.48 22.45
N LEU A 537 4.80 -19.29 21.56
CA LEU A 537 5.85 -20.29 21.32
C LEU A 537 6.72 -20.51 22.56
N HIS A 538 7.11 -19.45 23.28
CA HIS A 538 7.86 -19.60 24.54
C HIS A 538 7.09 -20.38 25.61
N ALA A 539 5.78 -20.14 25.73
CA ALA A 539 4.92 -20.83 26.68
C ALA A 539 4.84 -22.36 26.43
N ILE A 540 5.08 -22.82 25.20
CA ILE A 540 5.08 -24.24 24.82
C ILE A 540 6.49 -24.84 24.67
N GLY A 541 7.53 -24.12 25.10
CA GLY A 541 8.91 -24.64 25.18
C GLY A 541 9.90 -24.06 24.16
N ALA A 542 9.56 -22.99 23.44
CA ALA A 542 10.55 -22.28 22.62
C ALA A 542 11.54 -21.52 23.51
N ASP A 543 12.79 -21.39 23.05
CA ASP A 543 13.88 -20.77 23.83
C ASP A 543 13.55 -19.33 24.27
N PRO A 544 13.28 -19.07 25.57
CA PRO A 544 12.87 -17.76 26.08
C PRO A 544 14.00 -16.73 26.12
N ALA A 545 15.22 -17.12 25.73
CA ALA A 545 16.38 -16.25 25.58
C ALA A 545 16.48 -15.60 24.19
N GLN A 546 15.63 -15.98 23.22
CA GLN A 546 15.64 -15.37 21.90
C GLN A 546 15.14 -13.92 21.94
N PRO A 547 15.82 -12.99 21.24
CA PRO A 547 15.38 -11.60 21.17
C PRO A 547 14.05 -11.48 20.44
N ASP A 548 13.34 -10.39 20.72
CA ASP A 548 12.09 -10.09 20.01
C ASP A 548 12.33 -9.97 18.51
N TRP A 549 11.50 -10.63 17.70
CA TRP A 549 11.60 -10.56 16.24
C TRP A 549 11.34 -9.15 15.71
N GLN A 550 10.60 -8.34 16.46
CA GLN A 550 10.41 -6.92 16.23
C GLN A 550 10.56 -6.14 17.54
N PRO A 551 11.63 -5.35 17.70
CA PRO A 551 11.81 -4.52 18.89
C PRO A 551 10.69 -3.49 19.02
N ALA A 552 10.19 -3.29 20.24
CA ALA A 552 9.16 -2.31 20.54
C ALA A 552 9.78 -0.98 21.00
N ASP A 553 9.06 0.12 20.75
CA ASP A 553 9.41 1.43 21.29
C ASP A 553 8.96 1.52 22.76
N TYR A 554 9.84 1.18 23.69
CA TYR A 554 9.58 1.27 25.12
C TYR A 554 9.63 2.72 25.63
N ALA A 555 8.72 3.05 26.54
CA ALA A 555 8.74 4.30 27.28
C ALA A 555 9.37 4.09 28.67
N ALA A 556 9.97 5.13 29.22
CA ALA A 556 10.71 5.05 30.47
C ALA A 556 9.83 5.51 31.64
N TRP A 557 9.36 4.58 32.48
CA TRP A 557 8.37 4.84 33.54
C TRP A 557 8.99 4.61 34.91
N PRO A 558 8.80 5.51 35.90
CA PRO A 558 9.42 5.37 37.20
C PRO A 558 8.78 4.23 38.01
N LEU A 559 9.59 3.40 38.66
CA LEU A 559 9.14 2.48 39.68
C LEU A 559 8.74 3.26 40.94
N VAL A 560 7.46 3.29 41.27
CA VAL A 560 6.91 4.13 42.35
C VAL A 560 6.82 3.38 43.67
N ALA A 561 6.37 2.14 43.64
CA ALA A 561 6.23 1.34 44.85
C ALA A 561 6.39 -0.16 44.60
N ARG A 562 6.81 -0.86 45.65
CA ARG A 562 6.93 -2.31 45.70
C ARG A 562 6.47 -2.81 47.07
N THR A 563 5.44 -3.65 47.11
CA THR A 563 4.86 -4.16 48.35
C THR A 563 4.83 -5.69 48.34
N TRP A 564 5.41 -6.33 49.34
CA TRP A 564 5.35 -7.80 49.51
C TRP A 564 3.97 -8.21 50.01
N LEU A 565 3.27 -9.06 49.26
CA LEU A 565 1.85 -9.40 49.49
C LEU A 565 1.61 -10.68 50.28
N ASN A 566 2.58 -11.58 50.37
CA ASN A 566 2.41 -12.91 50.96
C ASN A 566 3.57 -13.32 51.89
N PRO A 567 3.84 -12.55 52.96
CA PRO A 567 4.83 -12.94 53.96
C PRO A 567 4.46 -14.32 54.53
N ASP A 568 5.48 -15.10 54.87
CA ASP A 568 5.35 -16.45 55.45
C ASP A 568 4.63 -17.48 54.57
N SER A 569 4.44 -17.18 53.28
CA SER A 569 3.93 -18.17 52.32
C SER A 569 4.91 -19.32 52.17
N PRO A 570 4.43 -20.58 52.03
CA PRO A 570 5.29 -21.69 51.64
C PRO A 570 5.76 -21.59 50.16
N GLY A 571 5.24 -20.65 49.39
CA GLY A 571 5.65 -20.35 48.02
C GLY A 571 6.63 -19.18 47.90
N ALA A 572 7.10 -18.94 46.68
CA ALA A 572 7.99 -17.81 46.43
C ALA A 572 7.30 -16.45 46.69
N PRO A 573 8.04 -15.40 47.14
CA PRO A 573 7.49 -14.07 47.38
C PRO A 573 6.72 -13.50 46.19
N MET A 574 5.57 -12.89 46.47
CA MET A 574 4.72 -12.17 45.53
C MET A 574 4.68 -10.69 45.89
N TYR A 575 4.91 -9.83 44.90
CA TYR A 575 4.92 -8.39 45.08
C TYR A 575 3.83 -7.72 44.26
N ARG A 576 3.25 -6.66 44.81
CA ARG A 576 2.59 -5.62 44.02
C ARG A 576 3.65 -4.61 43.60
N VAL A 577 3.81 -4.44 42.30
CA VAL A 577 4.75 -3.48 41.69
C VAL A 577 3.93 -2.37 41.05
N GLU A 578 4.25 -1.12 41.37
CA GLU A 578 3.51 0.05 40.91
C GLU A 578 4.44 0.97 40.11
N LEU A 579 4.09 1.22 38.85
CA LEU A 579 4.82 2.07 37.91
C LEU A 579 4.05 3.37 37.65
N GLY A 580 4.74 4.50 37.66
CA GLY A 580 4.14 5.80 37.34
C GLY A 580 3.84 5.92 35.85
N ILE A 581 2.72 6.54 35.49
CA ILE A 581 2.32 6.70 34.08
C ILE A 581 2.60 8.13 33.58
N PRO A 582 3.03 8.29 32.32
CA PRO A 582 3.01 9.58 31.64
C PRO A 582 1.58 10.10 31.48
N ALA A 583 1.42 11.43 31.49
CA ALA A 583 0.13 12.08 31.32
C ALA A 583 -0.51 11.69 29.96
N GLY A 584 -1.81 11.42 29.97
CA GLY A 584 -2.57 11.08 28.77
C GLY A 584 -2.48 9.60 28.34
N THR A 585 -1.72 8.77 29.05
CA THR A 585 -1.69 7.32 28.80
C THR A 585 -3.07 6.70 29.03
N ARG A 586 -3.45 5.76 28.15
CA ARG A 586 -4.73 5.04 28.19
C ARG A 586 -4.49 3.55 27.91
N TRP A 587 -5.24 2.70 28.58
CA TRP A 587 -5.33 1.26 28.33
C TRP A 587 -6.70 0.76 28.79
N ALA A 588 -7.04 -0.46 28.40
CA ALA A 588 -8.29 -1.12 28.79
C ALA A 588 -8.00 -2.32 29.71
N PRO A 589 -9.00 -2.82 30.45
CA PRO A 589 -8.87 -4.09 31.17
C PRO A 589 -8.40 -5.22 30.26
N GLY A 590 -7.52 -6.07 30.79
CA GLY A 590 -6.82 -7.11 30.04
C GLY A 590 -5.54 -6.65 29.35
N ALA A 591 -5.18 -5.35 29.41
CA ALA A 591 -3.91 -4.89 28.87
C ALA A 591 -2.69 -5.61 29.49
N ILE A 592 -1.64 -5.76 28.70
CA ILE A 592 -0.38 -6.38 29.09
C ILE A 592 0.72 -5.33 29.14
N ALA A 593 1.54 -5.37 30.19
CA ALA A 593 2.76 -4.59 30.31
C ALA A 593 3.95 -5.40 29.80
N GLU A 594 4.56 -4.96 28.70
CA GLU A 594 5.81 -5.48 28.17
C GLU A 594 6.97 -4.69 28.79
N ILE A 595 7.84 -5.35 29.54
CA ILE A 595 8.95 -4.72 30.28
C ILE A 595 10.28 -5.28 29.78
N GLU A 596 11.22 -4.40 29.44
CA GLU A 596 12.61 -4.77 29.15
C GLU A 596 13.36 -4.98 30.49
N PRO A 597 13.75 -6.22 30.83
CA PRO A 597 14.44 -6.48 32.09
C PRO A 597 15.92 -6.08 32.00
N ARG A 598 16.59 -5.99 33.15
CA ARG A 598 18.04 -5.83 33.23
C ARG A 598 18.67 -6.84 34.18
N HIS A 599 19.88 -7.26 33.85
CA HIS A 599 20.70 -8.03 34.78
C HIS A 599 21.04 -7.21 36.03
N ASP A 600 21.17 -7.90 37.15
CA ASP A 600 21.82 -7.36 38.35
C ASP A 600 23.24 -6.87 37.98
N PRO A 601 23.61 -5.61 38.30
CA PRO A 601 24.97 -5.12 38.12
C PRO A 601 26.05 -6.07 38.65
N ALA A 602 25.82 -6.74 39.78
CA ALA A 602 26.76 -7.71 40.34
C ALA A 602 26.94 -8.94 39.42
N ARG A 603 25.89 -9.36 38.71
CA ARG A 603 25.95 -10.44 37.73
C ARG A 603 26.77 -10.04 36.50
N VAL A 604 26.61 -8.81 36.01
CA VAL A 604 27.38 -8.28 34.87
C VAL A 604 28.86 -8.17 35.24
N VAL A 605 29.18 -7.67 36.44
CA VAL A 605 30.56 -7.57 36.93
C VAL A 605 31.23 -8.96 37.01
N ARG A 606 30.52 -9.98 37.52
CA ARG A 606 31.03 -11.36 37.53
C ARG A 606 31.26 -11.90 36.12
N PHE A 607 30.36 -11.62 35.19
CA PHE A 607 30.51 -12.05 33.79
C PHE A 607 31.76 -11.42 33.14
N LEU A 608 31.93 -10.11 33.29
CA LEU A 608 33.09 -9.37 32.78
C LEU A 608 34.40 -9.92 33.35
N ALA A 609 34.45 -10.15 34.67
CA ALA A 609 35.61 -10.72 35.35
C ALA A 609 35.95 -12.13 34.85
N ASN A 610 34.95 -13.00 34.68
CA ASN A 610 35.15 -14.37 34.21
C ASN A 610 35.61 -14.43 32.76
N CYS A 611 35.19 -13.48 31.91
CA CYS A 611 35.56 -13.42 30.50
C CYS A 611 36.85 -12.62 30.24
N GLY A 612 37.45 -12.00 31.27
CA GLY A 612 38.63 -11.14 31.10
C GLY A 612 38.36 -9.86 30.29
N ILE A 613 37.11 -9.39 30.24
CA ILE A 613 36.71 -8.20 29.48
C ILE A 613 36.92 -6.96 30.35
N VAL A 614 37.65 -5.97 29.83
CA VAL A 614 37.82 -4.67 30.49
C VAL A 614 36.61 -3.80 30.18
N ASP A 615 35.94 -3.32 31.22
CA ASP A 615 34.83 -2.37 31.09
C ASP A 615 35.37 -0.93 31.00
N ASP A 616 34.96 -0.22 29.94
CA ASP A 616 35.21 1.21 29.75
C ASP A 616 34.03 2.08 30.25
N GLY A 617 33.09 1.45 30.97
CA GLY A 617 31.84 2.03 31.45
C GLY A 617 30.68 1.92 30.45
N ARG A 618 30.95 1.57 29.18
CA ARG A 618 29.90 1.35 28.17
C ARG A 618 29.52 -0.12 28.08
N VAL A 619 30.50 -1.02 28.23
CA VAL A 619 30.29 -2.46 28.09
C VAL A 619 29.33 -2.97 29.17
N ALA A 620 29.53 -2.62 30.44
CA ALA A 620 28.62 -3.05 31.50
C ALA A 620 27.16 -2.59 31.28
N VAL A 621 26.96 -1.37 30.76
CA VAL A 621 25.62 -0.83 30.47
C VAL A 621 24.95 -1.59 29.32
N ALA A 622 25.70 -1.94 28.27
CA ALA A 622 25.19 -2.75 27.17
C ALA A 622 24.86 -4.17 27.63
N LEU A 623 25.77 -4.81 28.37
CA LEU A 623 25.62 -6.16 28.89
C LEU A 623 24.47 -6.30 29.88
N ALA A 624 24.12 -5.24 30.62
CA ALA A 624 22.95 -5.24 31.50
C ALA A 624 21.64 -5.53 30.77
N ARG A 625 21.58 -5.29 29.45
CA ARG A 625 20.43 -5.50 28.58
C ARG A 625 20.65 -6.58 27.52
N ALA A 626 21.77 -7.32 27.60
CA ALA A 626 22.12 -8.34 26.63
C ALA A 626 21.98 -9.74 27.23
N THR A 627 21.68 -10.72 26.39
CA THR A 627 21.72 -12.13 26.76
C THR A 627 23.16 -12.54 27.01
N LEU A 628 23.48 -12.81 28.28
CA LEU A 628 24.82 -13.23 28.69
C LEU A 628 25.04 -14.72 28.40
N PRO A 629 26.04 -15.10 27.59
CA PRO A 629 26.39 -16.49 27.33
C PRO A 629 27.03 -17.14 28.57
N ASP A 630 27.26 -18.45 28.52
CA ASP A 630 28.07 -19.13 29.54
C ASP A 630 29.51 -18.60 29.50
N PRO A 631 30.01 -17.98 30.59
CA PRO A 631 31.38 -17.46 30.65
C PRO A 631 32.44 -18.51 30.31
N ALA A 632 32.21 -19.79 30.61
CA ALA A 632 33.18 -20.86 30.34
C ALA A 632 33.37 -21.14 28.84
N THR A 633 32.40 -20.75 28.00
CA THR A 633 32.40 -21.02 26.56
C THR A 633 32.56 -19.76 25.71
N PHE A 634 32.60 -18.59 26.34
CA PHE A 634 32.66 -17.31 25.64
C PHE A 634 34.09 -16.93 25.26
N ASP A 635 34.38 -16.90 23.96
CA ASP A 635 35.66 -16.39 23.42
C ASP A 635 35.64 -14.86 23.28
N ALA A 636 36.15 -14.17 24.31
CA ALA A 636 36.27 -12.72 24.33
C ALA A 636 37.24 -12.15 23.26
N GLY A 637 38.10 -12.98 22.65
CA GLY A 637 39.03 -12.57 21.59
C GLY A 637 38.41 -12.53 20.19
N GLY A 638 37.25 -13.17 20.00
CA GLY A 638 36.60 -13.33 18.69
C GLY A 638 35.22 -12.67 18.54
N ARG A 639 34.57 -12.23 19.63
CA ARG A 639 33.24 -11.59 19.60
C ARG A 639 33.23 -10.27 20.35
N ASP A 640 32.67 -9.23 19.71
CA ASP A 640 32.43 -7.93 20.33
C ASP A 640 31.32 -8.06 21.40
N PRO A 641 31.59 -7.77 22.69
CA PRO A 641 30.58 -7.80 23.75
C PRO A 641 29.41 -6.84 23.51
N LEU A 642 29.61 -5.77 22.73
CA LEU A 642 28.56 -4.82 22.36
C LEU A 642 27.61 -5.36 21.26
N ALA A 643 27.97 -6.46 20.61
CA ALA A 643 27.18 -7.10 19.56
C ALA A 643 26.36 -8.29 20.08
N LEU A 644 26.33 -8.53 21.40
CA LEU A 644 25.52 -9.59 21.97
C LEU A 644 24.01 -9.33 21.78
N PRO A 645 23.19 -10.39 21.58
CA PRO A 645 21.75 -10.24 21.41
C PRO A 645 21.11 -9.54 22.62
N PRO A 646 20.10 -8.69 22.43
CA PRO A 646 19.38 -8.06 23.54
C PRO A 646 18.54 -9.10 24.33
N LEU A 647 18.27 -8.81 25.59
CA LEU A 647 17.34 -9.57 26.42
C LEU A 647 15.92 -9.48 25.84
N ALA A 648 15.20 -10.59 25.86
CA ALA A 648 13.78 -10.62 25.59
C ALA A 648 13.00 -9.85 26.67
N HIS A 649 11.93 -9.17 26.28
CA HIS A 649 11.04 -8.53 27.24
C HIS A 649 10.27 -9.56 28.09
N ARG A 650 9.62 -9.07 29.14
CA ARG A 650 8.76 -9.87 30.02
C ARG A 650 7.39 -9.23 30.14
N GLU A 651 6.37 -10.05 30.02
CA GLU A 651 4.98 -9.63 30.05
C GLU A 651 4.37 -9.80 31.43
N TYR A 652 3.50 -8.86 31.78
CA TYR A 652 2.75 -8.88 33.02
C TYR A 652 1.32 -8.38 32.76
N SER A 653 0.31 -9.13 33.19
CA SER A 653 -1.07 -8.67 33.12
C SER A 653 -1.24 -7.42 34.00
N VAL A 654 -1.79 -6.35 33.43
CA VAL A 654 -2.02 -5.10 34.15
C VAL A 654 -3.22 -5.27 35.07
N ALA A 655 -3.00 -5.02 36.37
CA ALA A 655 -4.05 -5.14 37.39
C ALA A 655 -4.86 -3.86 37.59
N SER A 656 -4.40 -2.71 37.08
CA SER A 656 -5.01 -1.40 37.30
C SER A 656 -5.72 -0.82 36.06
N LEU A 657 -6.40 0.30 36.26
CA LEU A 657 -7.06 1.11 35.23
C LEU A 657 -6.33 2.45 35.04
N PRO A 658 -6.50 3.14 33.89
CA PRO A 658 -5.92 4.46 33.65
C PRO A 658 -6.21 5.48 34.77
N GLU A 659 -7.40 5.39 35.37
CA GLU A 659 -7.89 6.29 36.41
C GLU A 659 -7.11 6.14 37.73
N SER A 660 -6.41 5.03 37.93
CA SER A 660 -5.56 4.82 39.12
C SER A 660 -4.31 5.71 39.12
N GLY A 661 -3.93 6.27 37.96
CA GLY A 661 -2.72 7.08 37.80
C GLY A 661 -1.41 6.28 37.84
N ARG A 662 -1.48 4.94 37.84
CA ARG A 662 -0.34 4.02 37.88
C ARG A 662 -0.64 2.71 37.16
N VAL A 663 0.39 2.02 36.71
CA VAL A 663 0.28 0.61 36.31
C VAL A 663 0.64 -0.27 37.48
N GLU A 664 -0.28 -1.13 37.88
CA GLU A 664 -0.08 -2.11 38.95
C GLU A 664 0.10 -3.51 38.36
N LEU A 665 1.14 -4.21 38.80
CA LEU A 665 1.48 -5.57 38.40
C LEU A 665 1.54 -6.48 39.63
N LEU A 666 1.17 -7.75 39.48
CA LEU A 666 1.44 -8.79 40.48
C LEU A 666 2.57 -9.68 39.98
N VAL A 667 3.70 -9.63 40.67
CA VAL A 667 4.93 -10.32 40.24
C VAL A 667 5.34 -11.32 41.31
N ARG A 668 5.41 -12.61 40.95
CA ARG A 668 5.98 -13.65 41.82
C ARG A 668 7.43 -13.89 41.44
N GLN A 669 8.30 -13.98 42.45
CA GLN A 669 9.71 -14.32 42.23
C GLN A 669 9.84 -15.75 41.68
N CYS A 670 10.55 -15.87 40.57
CA CYS A 670 10.94 -17.16 39.99
C CYS A 670 12.42 -17.40 40.28
N PRO A 671 12.81 -18.56 40.80
CA PRO A 671 14.23 -18.92 40.91
C PRO A 671 14.83 -19.14 39.52
N ALA A 672 16.08 -18.73 39.35
CA ALA A 672 16.88 -19.02 38.15
C ALA A 672 17.74 -20.27 38.38
N ALA A 673 18.16 -20.91 37.28
CA ALA A 673 18.97 -22.13 37.32
C ALA A 673 20.36 -21.93 37.97
N ASP A 674 20.87 -20.71 37.95
CA ASP A 674 22.15 -20.32 38.56
C ASP A 674 22.04 -20.02 40.07
N GLY A 675 20.89 -20.30 40.69
CA GLY A 675 20.61 -20.00 42.10
C GLY A 675 20.21 -18.55 42.37
N GLY A 676 20.17 -17.70 41.34
CA GLY A 676 19.67 -16.32 41.43
C GLY A 676 18.15 -16.22 41.24
N LEU A 677 17.68 -15.00 40.99
CA LEU A 677 16.31 -14.73 40.58
C LEU A 677 16.19 -14.64 39.05
N GLY A 678 15.04 -15.04 38.53
CA GLY A 678 14.70 -14.95 37.10
C GLY A 678 14.79 -13.51 36.60
N ILE A 679 15.22 -13.34 35.35
CA ILE A 679 15.63 -12.03 34.81
C ILE A 679 14.53 -10.95 34.89
N GLY A 680 13.26 -11.32 34.71
CA GLY A 680 12.14 -10.38 34.84
C GLY A 680 11.71 -10.16 36.29
N SER A 681 11.37 -11.25 36.98
CA SER A 681 10.86 -11.17 38.35
C SER A 681 11.89 -10.57 39.30
N GLY A 682 13.16 -10.99 39.21
CA GLY A 682 14.26 -10.44 40.02
C GLY A 682 14.52 -8.97 39.74
N TRP A 683 14.48 -8.55 38.47
CA TRP A 683 14.63 -7.15 38.09
C TRP A 683 13.61 -6.25 38.79
N LEU A 684 12.32 -6.58 38.71
CA LEU A 684 11.26 -5.74 39.29
C LEU A 684 11.14 -5.86 40.81
N THR A 685 11.49 -7.02 41.37
CA THR A 685 11.23 -7.30 42.79
C THR A 685 12.43 -7.11 43.71
N GLU A 686 13.65 -7.08 43.17
CA GLU A 686 14.87 -6.99 43.98
C GLU A 686 15.83 -5.93 43.43
N VAL A 687 16.20 -6.02 42.15
CA VAL A 687 17.33 -5.26 41.57
C VAL A 687 17.01 -3.79 41.33
N ALA A 688 15.85 -3.48 40.74
CA ALA A 688 15.46 -2.09 40.48
C ALA A 688 15.15 -1.36 41.79
N SER A 689 15.68 -0.15 41.92
CA SER A 689 15.42 0.74 43.05
C SER A 689 14.13 1.55 42.84
N ILE A 690 13.45 1.91 43.92
CA ILE A 690 12.32 2.85 43.84
C ILE A 690 12.83 4.18 43.27
N GLY A 691 12.14 4.70 42.25
CA GLY A 691 12.53 5.87 41.46
C GLY A 691 13.24 5.53 40.15
N ASP A 692 13.75 4.29 39.98
CA ASP A 692 14.41 3.89 38.73
C ASP A 692 13.45 3.90 37.55
N SER A 693 14.00 4.22 36.38
CA SER A 693 13.24 4.22 35.13
C SER A 693 13.19 2.82 34.51
N ILE A 694 11.99 2.26 34.43
CA ILE A 694 11.67 0.96 33.85
C ILE A 694 11.23 1.18 32.40
N ALA A 695 11.87 0.50 31.47
CA ALA A 695 11.46 0.49 30.07
C ALA A 695 10.24 -0.41 29.92
N ILE A 696 9.09 0.20 29.62
CA ILE A 696 7.78 -0.45 29.55
C ILE A 696 6.98 0.03 28.35
N ARG A 697 6.16 -0.86 27.80
CA ARG A 697 5.10 -0.57 26.85
C ARG A 697 3.81 -1.26 27.30
N LEU A 698 2.68 -0.61 27.07
CA LEU A 698 1.37 -1.24 27.23
C LEU A 698 0.85 -1.73 25.89
N ARG A 699 0.40 -2.98 25.86
CA ARG A 699 -0.22 -3.63 24.71
C ARG A 699 -1.68 -3.96 25.05
N ALA A 700 -2.59 -3.72 24.10
CA ALA A 700 -3.96 -4.19 24.23
C ALA A 700 -4.02 -5.71 24.03
N ASN A 701 -4.87 -6.39 24.80
CA ASN A 701 -5.16 -7.81 24.62
C ASN A 701 -6.63 -7.99 24.23
N PRO A 702 -6.99 -7.93 22.93
CA PRO A 702 -8.36 -8.12 22.49
C PRO A 702 -8.93 -9.50 22.85
N GLY A 703 -8.06 -10.51 22.99
CA GLY A 703 -8.41 -11.86 23.45
C GLY A 703 -8.82 -11.94 24.92
N PHE A 704 -8.66 -10.85 25.66
CA PHE A 704 -9.03 -10.73 27.08
C PHE A 704 -9.72 -9.40 27.39
N ALA A 705 -10.38 -8.79 26.41
CA ALA A 705 -11.10 -7.53 26.59
C ALA A 705 -12.46 -7.75 27.27
N THR A 706 -12.90 -6.78 28.08
CA THR A 706 -14.22 -6.78 28.76
C THR A 706 -15.38 -6.94 27.76
N PRO A 707 -16.50 -7.61 28.12
CA PRO A 707 -17.67 -7.70 27.24
C PRO A 707 -18.24 -6.31 26.95
N MET A 708 -18.74 -6.10 25.74
CA MET A 708 -19.32 -4.81 25.34
C MET A 708 -20.60 -4.47 26.08
N ASP A 709 -21.41 -5.47 26.42
CA ASP A 709 -22.66 -5.29 27.15
C ASP A 709 -22.41 -5.30 28.68
N PRO A 710 -22.64 -4.19 29.39
CA PRO A 710 -22.51 -4.13 30.84
C PRO A 710 -23.44 -5.09 31.59
N ALA A 711 -24.54 -5.55 30.98
CA ALA A 711 -25.45 -6.52 31.57
C ALA A 711 -24.91 -7.97 31.56
N THR A 712 -23.80 -8.23 30.88
CA THR A 712 -23.15 -9.55 30.85
C THR A 712 -22.48 -9.85 32.20
N PRO A 713 -22.92 -10.89 32.96
CA PRO A 713 -22.26 -11.30 34.20
C PRO A 713 -20.85 -11.85 33.93
N LEU A 714 -19.95 -11.77 34.92
CA LEU A 714 -18.57 -12.26 34.76
C LEU A 714 -18.28 -13.46 35.68
N VAL A 715 -17.72 -14.52 35.13
CA VAL A 715 -17.08 -15.59 35.89
C VAL A 715 -15.57 -15.48 35.70
N LEU A 716 -14.85 -15.20 36.78
CA LEU A 716 -13.42 -14.93 36.78
C LEU A 716 -12.71 -16.10 37.46
N ILE A 717 -11.81 -16.77 36.75
CA ILE A 717 -11.11 -17.96 37.22
C ILE A 717 -9.61 -17.72 37.14
N GLY A 718 -8.89 -17.87 38.25
CA GLY A 718 -7.44 -17.72 38.20
C GLY A 718 -6.70 -18.28 39.41
N ASN A 719 -5.39 -18.32 39.31
CA ASN A 719 -4.51 -18.75 40.40
C ASN A 719 -3.28 -17.84 40.54
N GLY A 720 -2.80 -17.67 41.77
CA GLY A 720 -1.61 -16.87 42.07
C GLY A 720 -1.62 -15.49 41.41
N THR A 721 -0.61 -15.18 40.60
CA THR A 721 -0.48 -13.88 39.90
C THR A 721 -1.51 -13.68 38.79
N GLY A 722 -2.24 -14.72 38.36
CA GLY A 722 -3.36 -14.61 37.43
C GLY A 722 -4.52 -13.74 37.97
N LEU A 723 -4.52 -13.43 39.27
CA LEU A 723 -5.43 -12.43 39.83
C LEU A 723 -5.27 -11.04 39.18
N ALA A 724 -4.09 -10.70 38.68
CA ALA A 724 -3.82 -9.38 38.10
C ALA A 724 -4.77 -9.04 36.95
N GLY A 725 -4.83 -9.88 35.90
CA GLY A 725 -5.72 -9.64 34.76
C GLY A 725 -7.20 -9.56 35.16
N LEU A 726 -7.62 -10.39 36.13
CA LEU A 726 -9.00 -10.43 36.62
C LEU A 726 -9.39 -9.17 37.42
N MET A 727 -8.45 -8.62 38.20
CA MET A 727 -8.68 -7.40 38.99
C MET A 727 -8.98 -6.19 38.12
N ALA A 728 -8.38 -6.07 36.95
CA ALA A 728 -8.68 -4.96 36.04
C ALA A 728 -10.16 -4.98 35.60
N HIS A 729 -10.73 -6.15 35.33
CA HIS A 729 -12.15 -6.27 35.00
C HIS A 729 -13.06 -5.97 36.21
N LEU A 730 -12.69 -6.42 37.41
CA LEU A 730 -13.44 -6.12 38.64
C LEU A 730 -13.44 -4.63 38.96
N ARG A 731 -12.27 -3.97 38.86
CA ARG A 731 -12.14 -2.53 39.07
C ARG A 731 -12.95 -1.75 38.06
N GLU A 732 -12.96 -2.18 36.79
CA GLU A 732 -13.78 -1.52 35.77
C GLU A 732 -15.26 -1.70 36.10
N ARG A 733 -15.69 -2.90 36.49
CA ARG A 733 -17.07 -3.18 36.89
C ARG A 733 -17.52 -2.33 38.08
N ALA A 734 -16.65 -2.17 39.09
CA ALA A 734 -16.93 -1.31 40.24
C ALA A 734 -17.10 0.16 39.84
N ARG A 735 -16.37 0.61 38.81
CA ARG A 735 -16.38 1.99 38.32
C ARG A 735 -17.57 2.28 37.42
N THR A 736 -17.88 1.38 36.47
CA THR A 736 -18.93 1.60 35.45
C THR A 736 -20.29 1.07 35.86
N GLY A 737 -20.34 0.20 36.87
CA GLY A 737 -21.52 -0.63 37.15
C GLY A 737 -21.70 -1.75 36.11
N GLY A 738 -22.75 -2.55 36.31
CA GLY A 738 -23.11 -3.67 35.44
C GLY A 738 -23.57 -4.88 36.24
N ALA A 739 -23.71 -6.02 35.54
CA ALA A 739 -24.04 -7.29 36.18
C ALA A 739 -22.92 -7.77 37.12
N PRO A 740 -23.27 -8.58 38.15
CA PRO A 740 -22.32 -9.04 39.15
C PRO A 740 -21.24 -9.95 38.55
N ALA A 741 -20.10 -10.00 39.26
CA ALA A 741 -19.02 -10.93 39.00
C ALA A 741 -18.96 -12.05 40.06
N TRP A 742 -18.39 -13.19 39.67
CA TRP A 742 -18.05 -14.30 40.55
C TRP A 742 -16.58 -14.67 40.35
N LEU A 743 -15.81 -14.75 41.44
CA LEU A 743 -14.39 -15.10 41.40
C LEU A 743 -14.14 -16.50 41.97
N LEU A 744 -13.50 -17.37 41.20
CA LEU A 744 -12.88 -18.61 41.65
C LEU A 744 -11.35 -18.43 41.66
N TYR A 745 -10.74 -18.51 42.83
CA TYR A 745 -9.32 -18.18 42.99
C TYR A 745 -8.52 -19.25 43.75
N GLY A 746 -7.40 -19.69 43.17
CA GLY A 746 -6.49 -20.67 43.78
C GLY A 746 -5.18 -20.07 44.32
N GLU A 747 -4.75 -20.48 45.52
CA GLU A 747 -3.40 -20.23 46.02
C GLU A 747 -2.83 -21.38 46.88
N ARG A 748 -1.69 -21.15 47.54
CA ARG A 748 -1.01 -22.17 48.36
C ARG A 748 -1.58 -22.22 49.77
N SER A 749 -1.65 -21.10 50.48
CA SER A 749 -2.08 -21.08 51.87
C SER A 749 -3.13 -20.01 52.20
N SER A 750 -4.14 -20.36 53.00
CA SER A 750 -5.18 -19.41 53.43
C SER A 750 -4.70 -18.34 54.41
N THR A 751 -3.63 -18.59 55.16
CA THR A 751 -3.10 -17.62 56.13
C THR A 751 -2.21 -16.58 55.48
N SER A 752 -1.43 -16.99 54.48
CA SER A 752 -0.34 -16.17 53.93
C SER A 752 -0.58 -15.71 52.49
N ASP A 753 -1.34 -16.45 51.68
CA ASP A 753 -1.51 -16.17 50.25
C ASP A 753 -2.89 -15.57 49.91
N ARG A 754 -3.18 -14.41 50.52
CA ARG A 754 -4.41 -13.63 50.27
C ARG A 754 -4.10 -12.25 49.67
N PRO A 755 -3.55 -12.18 48.45
CA PRO A 755 -3.25 -10.90 47.80
C PRO A 755 -4.53 -10.08 47.63
N LEU A 756 -4.44 -8.77 47.89
CA LEU A 756 -5.53 -7.80 47.71
C LEU A 756 -6.82 -8.13 48.48
N ALA A 757 -6.74 -8.87 49.59
CA ALA A 757 -7.93 -9.31 50.35
C ALA A 757 -8.87 -8.15 50.74
N ALA A 758 -8.33 -7.05 51.28
CA ALA A 758 -9.13 -5.90 51.68
C ALA A 758 -9.92 -5.28 50.51
N GLU A 759 -9.33 -5.26 49.31
CA GLU A 759 -10.00 -4.75 48.11
C GLU A 759 -11.08 -5.72 47.62
N LEU A 760 -10.79 -7.02 47.59
CA LEU A 760 -11.77 -8.05 47.23
C LEU A 760 -12.96 -8.09 48.19
N ASP A 761 -12.72 -7.96 49.49
CA ASP A 761 -13.75 -7.92 50.53
C ASP A 761 -14.63 -6.67 50.38
N ALA A 762 -14.04 -5.52 50.02
CA ALA A 762 -14.78 -4.29 49.73
C ALA A 762 -15.64 -4.42 48.46
N LEU A 763 -15.12 -5.02 47.38
CA LEU A 763 -15.87 -5.30 46.15
C LEU A 763 -17.04 -6.27 46.38
N HIS A 764 -16.85 -7.22 47.29
CA HIS A 764 -17.91 -8.13 47.71
C HIS A 764 -19.01 -7.41 48.50
N ALA A 765 -18.63 -6.59 49.48
CA ALA A 765 -19.57 -5.78 50.25
C ALA A 765 -20.35 -4.78 49.39
N ALA A 766 -19.74 -4.26 48.31
CA ALA A 766 -20.38 -3.36 47.36
C ALA A 766 -21.31 -4.07 46.34
N GLY A 767 -21.35 -5.41 46.32
CA GLY A 767 -22.16 -6.19 45.39
C GLY A 767 -21.62 -6.26 43.95
N THR A 768 -20.47 -5.63 43.65
CA THR A 768 -19.77 -5.81 42.36
C THR A 768 -19.33 -7.27 42.19
N LEU A 769 -18.86 -7.87 43.29
CA LEU A 769 -18.47 -9.27 43.37
C LEU A 769 -19.52 -10.01 44.19
N GLU A 770 -20.43 -10.74 43.54
CA GLU A 770 -21.50 -11.48 44.21
C GLU A 770 -20.94 -12.62 45.05
N ARG A 771 -19.83 -13.22 44.62
CA ARG A 771 -19.27 -14.41 45.26
C ARG A 771 -17.76 -14.54 45.05
N ILE A 772 -17.10 -15.12 46.05
CA ILE A 772 -15.69 -15.53 45.98
C ILE A 772 -15.56 -16.96 46.49
N ASP A 773 -15.08 -17.89 45.66
CA ASP A 773 -14.70 -19.24 46.06
C ASP A 773 -13.17 -19.37 46.00
N ARG A 774 -12.57 -19.97 47.03
CA ARG A 774 -11.11 -20.07 47.17
C ARG A 774 -10.63 -21.49 47.37
N ALA A 775 -9.53 -21.84 46.72
CA ALA A 775 -8.83 -23.12 46.89
C ALA A 775 -7.41 -22.85 47.38
N PHE A 776 -7.00 -23.60 48.40
CA PHE A 776 -5.66 -23.57 48.93
C PHE A 776 -5.07 -24.96 48.76
N SER A 777 -3.90 -25.05 48.13
CA SER A 777 -3.28 -26.33 47.74
C SER A 777 -2.38 -26.94 48.80
N ARG A 778 -1.99 -26.18 49.83
CA ARG A 778 -1.02 -26.60 50.86
C ARG A 778 -1.55 -26.49 52.29
N ASP A 779 -2.83 -26.18 52.47
CA ASP A 779 -3.43 -26.13 53.80
C ASP A 779 -3.68 -27.56 54.33
N ALA A 780 -3.50 -27.77 55.63
CA ALA A 780 -3.72 -29.06 56.29
C ALA A 780 -5.23 -29.43 56.27
N GLY A 781 -5.68 -30.09 55.21
CA GLY A 781 -7.07 -30.48 54.96
C GLY A 781 -7.66 -29.97 53.64
N CYS A 782 -6.96 -29.07 52.94
CA CYS A 782 -7.32 -28.59 51.61
C CYS A 782 -6.08 -28.70 50.72
N GLY A 783 -6.06 -29.72 49.87
CA GLY A 783 -5.01 -29.96 48.87
C GLY A 783 -5.51 -29.71 47.45
N ARG A 784 -6.45 -28.76 47.28
CA ARG A 784 -7.23 -28.60 46.06
C ARG A 784 -6.67 -27.49 45.18
N TYR A 785 -6.83 -27.65 43.88
CA TYR A 785 -6.56 -26.62 42.88
C TYR A 785 -7.85 -26.01 42.33
N VAL A 786 -7.75 -24.92 41.58
CA VAL A 786 -8.91 -24.16 41.11
C VAL A 786 -9.85 -24.98 40.20
N GLN A 787 -9.32 -25.93 39.40
CA GLN A 787 -10.13 -26.81 38.56
C GLN A 787 -11.07 -27.71 39.39
N ALA A 788 -10.67 -28.13 40.59
CA ALA A 788 -11.54 -28.88 41.48
C ALA A 788 -12.72 -28.02 41.97
N LEU A 789 -12.49 -26.71 42.21
CA LEU A 789 -13.58 -25.79 42.54
C LEU A 789 -14.54 -25.60 41.36
N VAL A 790 -14.03 -25.53 40.13
CA VAL A 790 -14.86 -25.42 38.93
C VAL A 790 -15.78 -26.64 38.82
N ALA A 791 -15.23 -27.85 39.00
CA ALA A 791 -16.00 -29.09 39.00
C ALA A 791 -17.05 -29.13 40.12
N GLU A 792 -16.70 -28.75 41.35
CA GLU A 792 -17.62 -28.69 42.50
C GLU A 792 -18.77 -27.70 42.26
N GLN A 793 -18.53 -26.65 41.49
CA GLN A 793 -19.51 -25.59 41.19
C GLN A 793 -20.19 -25.80 39.82
N ALA A 794 -20.14 -27.01 39.24
CA ALA A 794 -20.69 -27.31 37.92
C ALA A 794 -22.13 -26.80 37.70
N ALA A 795 -23.04 -27.07 38.65
CA ALA A 795 -24.44 -26.63 38.53
C ALA A 795 -24.58 -25.09 38.47
N ARG A 796 -23.76 -24.37 39.24
CA ARG A 796 -23.75 -22.90 39.26
C ARG A 796 -23.05 -22.33 38.02
N MET A 797 -21.98 -22.97 37.57
CA MET A 797 -21.32 -22.61 36.32
C MET A 797 -22.29 -22.70 35.13
N LEU A 798 -23.08 -23.78 35.07
CA LEU A 798 -24.11 -23.95 34.05
C LEU A 798 -25.21 -22.87 34.16
N ASP A 799 -25.67 -22.54 35.36
CA ASP A 799 -26.63 -21.44 35.59
C ASP A 799 -26.07 -20.10 35.08
N TRP A 800 -24.85 -19.74 35.47
CA TRP A 800 -24.20 -18.50 35.03
C TRP A 800 -24.04 -18.45 33.51
N ALA A 801 -23.61 -19.56 32.89
CA ALA A 801 -23.53 -19.67 31.44
C ALA A 801 -24.92 -19.52 30.78
N ASN A 802 -26.00 -20.03 31.38
CA ASN A 802 -27.37 -19.89 30.86
C ASN A 802 -27.89 -18.45 30.94
N ARG A 803 -27.40 -17.65 31.89
CA ARG A 803 -27.65 -16.20 31.97
C ARG A 803 -26.79 -15.39 31.00
N GLY A 804 -25.97 -16.05 30.16
CA GLY A 804 -25.09 -15.40 29.20
C GLY A 804 -23.80 -14.84 29.82
N ALA A 805 -23.32 -15.40 30.94
CA ALA A 805 -22.09 -14.93 31.56
C ALA A 805 -20.86 -15.13 30.66
N ALA A 806 -19.93 -14.18 30.72
CA ALA A 806 -18.61 -14.31 30.13
C ALA A 806 -17.62 -14.92 31.14
N ILE A 807 -16.87 -15.92 30.72
CA ILE A 807 -15.91 -16.69 31.53
C ILE A 807 -14.48 -16.27 31.15
N TYR A 808 -13.71 -15.84 32.15
CA TYR A 808 -12.33 -15.39 32.02
C TYR A 808 -11.41 -16.33 32.80
N VAL A 809 -10.37 -16.85 32.15
CA VAL A 809 -9.36 -17.70 32.78
C VAL A 809 -7.99 -17.02 32.70
N CYS A 810 -7.35 -16.77 33.83
CA CYS A 810 -6.02 -16.15 33.87
C CYS A 810 -5.06 -16.88 34.81
N GLY A 811 -3.85 -17.20 34.33
CA GLY A 811 -2.82 -17.87 35.12
C GLY A 811 -1.96 -18.84 34.31
N SER A 812 -1.38 -19.84 35.00
CA SER A 812 -0.41 -20.77 34.42
C SER A 812 -1.02 -21.62 33.29
N LEU A 813 -0.38 -21.60 32.11
CA LEU A 813 -0.69 -22.51 31.00
C LEU A 813 -0.47 -23.96 31.43
N VAL A 814 0.66 -24.22 32.09
CA VAL A 814 1.01 -25.56 32.58
C VAL A 814 0.16 -25.89 33.81
N GLY A 815 -0.66 -26.93 33.70
CA GLY A 815 -1.42 -27.54 34.80
C GLY A 815 -2.76 -26.89 35.15
N MET A 816 -2.94 -25.57 35.00
CA MET A 816 -4.19 -24.88 35.38
C MET A 816 -5.12 -24.66 34.19
N ALA A 817 -4.70 -23.89 33.19
CA ALA A 817 -5.58 -23.46 32.11
C ALA A 817 -6.21 -24.63 31.35
N GLY A 818 -5.39 -25.62 30.95
CA GLY A 818 -5.88 -26.82 30.25
C GLY A 818 -6.83 -27.68 31.09
N ALA A 819 -6.61 -27.75 32.41
CA ALA A 819 -7.51 -28.49 33.30
C ALA A 819 -8.85 -27.76 33.48
N VAL A 820 -8.83 -26.44 33.62
CA VAL A 820 -10.07 -25.63 33.68
C VAL A 820 -10.85 -25.72 32.37
N ASP A 821 -10.18 -25.65 31.22
CA ASP A 821 -10.81 -25.81 29.90
C ASP A 821 -11.50 -27.18 29.77
N ALA A 822 -10.82 -28.26 30.15
CA ALA A 822 -11.38 -29.60 30.15
C ALA A 822 -12.61 -29.72 31.06
N GLU A 823 -12.56 -29.18 32.27
CA GLU A 823 -13.72 -29.18 33.18
C GLU A 823 -14.89 -28.35 32.63
N LEU A 824 -14.62 -27.18 32.03
CA LEU A 824 -15.66 -26.36 31.41
C LEU A 824 -16.33 -27.09 30.24
N ARG A 825 -15.57 -27.84 29.43
CA ARG A 825 -16.11 -28.67 28.35
C ARG A 825 -16.97 -29.81 28.87
N ILE A 826 -16.59 -30.44 29.97
CA ILE A 826 -17.42 -31.46 30.65
C ILE A 826 -18.75 -30.84 31.13
N ILE A 827 -18.72 -29.62 31.68
CA ILE A 827 -19.89 -28.96 32.27
C ILE A 827 -20.83 -28.38 31.19
N LEU A 828 -20.27 -27.73 30.17
CA LEU A 828 -21.01 -26.92 29.20
C LEU A 828 -21.21 -27.62 27.84
N GLY A 829 -20.39 -28.62 27.53
CA GLY A 829 -20.29 -29.27 26.22
C GLY A 829 -19.36 -28.52 25.25
N ASP A 830 -18.70 -29.27 24.36
CA ASP A 830 -17.73 -28.71 23.40
C ASP A 830 -18.33 -27.64 22.49
N ASP A 831 -19.47 -27.93 21.86
CA ASP A 831 -20.15 -27.00 20.94
C ASP A 831 -20.44 -25.64 21.59
N ARG A 832 -20.81 -25.66 22.89
CA ARG A 832 -21.13 -24.44 23.62
C ARG A 832 -19.89 -23.65 23.96
N VAL A 833 -18.81 -24.31 24.39
CA VAL A 833 -17.54 -23.64 24.69
C VAL A 833 -16.97 -23.00 23.42
N GLU A 834 -17.02 -23.68 22.28
CA GLU A 834 -16.60 -23.12 20.99
C GLU A 834 -17.48 -21.91 20.59
N ALA A 835 -18.81 -22.04 20.67
CA ALA A 835 -19.72 -20.93 20.40
C ALA A 835 -19.48 -19.73 21.33
N MET A 836 -19.16 -19.98 22.61
CA MET A 836 -18.78 -18.92 23.55
C MET A 836 -17.43 -18.29 23.20
N SER A 837 -16.45 -19.06 22.73
CA SER A 837 -15.16 -18.54 22.27
C SER A 837 -15.34 -17.63 21.04
N GLU A 838 -16.13 -18.08 20.05
CA GLU A 838 -16.46 -17.31 18.84
C GLU A 838 -17.24 -16.02 19.16
N ALA A 839 -18.18 -16.09 20.10
CA ALA A 839 -18.93 -14.93 20.59
C ALA A 839 -18.11 -14.02 21.53
N GLY A 840 -16.89 -14.42 21.90
CA GLY A 840 -16.04 -13.67 22.80
C GLY A 840 -16.50 -13.67 24.27
N LEU A 841 -17.29 -14.67 24.66
CA LEU A 841 -17.75 -14.92 26.02
C LEU A 841 -16.86 -15.92 26.78
N TYR A 842 -15.97 -16.64 26.11
CA TYR A 842 -14.89 -17.40 26.76
C TYR A 842 -13.53 -16.81 26.41
N ARG A 843 -12.80 -16.31 27.41
CA ARG A 843 -11.58 -15.49 27.25
C ARG A 843 -10.45 -16.03 28.13
N ARG A 844 -9.21 -16.04 27.63
CA ARG A 844 -8.05 -16.61 28.33
C ARG A 844 -6.83 -15.70 28.24
N ASP A 845 -6.14 -15.53 29.37
CA ASP A 845 -4.85 -14.82 29.49
C ASP A 845 -3.87 -15.73 30.23
N ILE A 846 -3.12 -16.54 29.47
CA ILE A 846 -2.33 -17.67 29.97
C ILE A 846 -0.86 -17.51 29.62
N TYR A 847 0.01 -17.89 30.56
CA TYR A 847 1.46 -17.73 30.47
C TYR A 847 2.23 -18.92 31.02
#